data_AF-A0A136Q551-F1
#
_entry.id   AF-A0A136Q551-F1
#
_cell.length_a   1.000
_cell.length_b   1.000
_cell.length_c   1.000
_cell.angle_alpha   90.00
_cell.angle_beta   90.00
_cell.angle_gamma   90.00
#
_symmetry.space_group_name_H-M   'P 1'
#
loop_
_entity.id
_entity.type
_entity.pdbx_description
1 polymer ?
#
loop_
_entity_poly.entity_id
_entity_poly.type
_entity_poly.pdbx_seq_one_letter_code
_entity_poly.pdbx_strand_id
1 'polypeptide(L)'
;MKTAERREYDMKTRRSCKRMISVILCVAVALTVVSGGVAFAQETGTAGTEGGMCLKGCTLESGHEGECVLAPAGTEDGPADEESTEAEQLQARIDALPAPEETVGMDDASLEALKAEMDAIYAEIDALADGAQALDTAKLGALAQAFAPAPMMAVVPVQVDESGYTEWTSTDSLPSSGKYKLMNSVTLSGDVTVGKWAGSRPGTPSDTLVLDLNGHTVTAAGGRAFFVQVTGGLTIEDSAGGGKITNAGVSDSMKTLVQVNGGAFTLKGGTLENVTSGGTALFLNGNSTTIISGGTVENVAQGANAVYVNGGSFSMEGGSVKTSTTYSSKAAIYANSSAASIEISGGNIESATVGVYAAVTPVTVTGGAITAGAQAFQTRYATIPEDSTVTVESGGAVFYTFSGSDNKVYGGDFDAPAIVEEYTSEQPGTATIFGGTYTVSPMDYVDGGSAAASYTEAGKDGVFVVGTSDKIADKVSLAPTGSQIEVLQGDIDLSIAADGVTVINSGNGTVKVNNAEVTQDPLVTHTHHAVKIDAKEATATENGNIEYWYCADCGKYFSGEALTQEISLADTVIPATGEPGARDVYYKDASTGITLHADTRAVPEGTYLVAKPVTEAEQDYAAAKELLKDKAGKFVLYDITLVNAQGEAIQPAGPVIIGIPVPDGYDKTALTVHHIGDDHTAEEYGVAENEGMAYIQTEHFSKYALAEKGRMSGTGGTAADGGTPKTGDTADMTPYILLVTAAAAAAAAAAVTLVVRNKKQHQAK
;
A
#
# COMPACT_ATOMS: atom_id res chain seq x y z
N MET A 1 -30.45 -57.32 -31.62
CA MET A 1 -29.14 -57.94 -31.93
C MET A 1 -28.27 -57.74 -30.69
N LYS A 2 -27.85 -58.82 -30.01
CA LYS A 2 -26.46 -59.32 -29.98
C LYS A 2 -25.44 -58.18 -29.76
N THR A 3 -24.62 -58.18 -28.70
CA THR A 3 -23.96 -59.36 -28.09
C THR A 3 -23.92 -59.29 -26.56
N ALA A 4 -23.97 -60.45 -25.90
CA ALA A 4 -23.77 -60.62 -24.46
C ALA A 4 -22.63 -61.63 -24.20
N GLU A 5 -22.19 -61.69 -22.94
CA GLU A 5 -21.49 -62.81 -22.28
C GLU A 5 -20.04 -63.16 -22.67
N ARG A 6 -19.11 -62.86 -21.73
CA ARG A 6 -18.18 -63.79 -21.03
C ARG A 6 -17.13 -62.94 -20.28
N ARG A 7 -16.66 -63.26 -19.07
CA ARG A 7 -17.01 -64.34 -18.12
C ARG A 7 -16.54 -63.97 -16.72
N GLU A 8 -17.26 -64.49 -15.74
CA GLU A 8 -16.85 -64.85 -14.39
C GLU A 8 -15.36 -65.17 -14.20
N TYR A 9 -14.78 -64.68 -13.09
CA TYR A 9 -13.84 -65.49 -12.31
C TYR A 9 -14.08 -65.38 -10.79
N ASP A 10 -14.71 -66.45 -10.30
CA ASP A 10 -14.69 -67.02 -8.94
C ASP A 10 -15.17 -66.21 -7.71
N MET A 11 -16.31 -66.68 -7.19
CA MET A 11 -16.84 -66.38 -5.87
C MET A 11 -16.82 -67.69 -5.06
N LYS A 12 -15.89 -67.88 -4.12
CA LYS A 12 -16.00 -69.02 -3.17
C LYS A 12 -15.18 -68.93 -1.88
N THR A 13 -15.92 -69.08 -0.76
CA THR A 13 -15.49 -69.65 0.55
C THR A 13 -14.43 -68.88 1.36
N ARG A 14 -14.52 -68.69 2.69
CA ARG A 14 -15.36 -69.24 3.80
C ARG A 14 -15.60 -68.11 4.82
N ARG A 15 -16.78 -67.92 5.44
CA ARG A 15 -17.29 -68.66 6.63
C ARG A 15 -16.25 -68.96 7.72
N SER A 16 -16.11 -68.07 8.73
CA SER A 16 -15.89 -68.49 10.12
C SER A 16 -16.25 -67.35 11.11
N CYS A 17 -16.81 -67.73 12.27
CA CYS A 17 -16.80 -67.08 13.60
C CYS A 17 -16.48 -65.55 13.68
N LYS A 18 -17.30 -64.66 14.25
CA LYS A 18 -18.14 -64.72 15.48
C LYS A 18 -17.38 -65.26 16.71
N ARG A 19 -17.06 -64.36 17.67
CA ARG A 19 -16.21 -64.46 18.91
C ARG A 19 -14.91 -63.67 18.70
N MET A 20 -14.45 -62.76 19.56
CA MET A 20 -14.86 -62.24 20.88
C MET A 20 -14.46 -60.73 20.94
N ILE A 21 -14.87 -59.86 21.87
CA ILE A 21 -15.62 -59.98 23.14
C ILE A 21 -16.44 -58.69 23.39
N SER A 22 -17.29 -58.64 24.42
CA SER A 22 -17.81 -57.40 25.04
C SER A 22 -17.55 -57.47 26.55
N VAL A 23 -16.76 -56.56 27.14
CA VAL A 23 -16.50 -56.48 28.59
C VAL A 23 -16.06 -55.04 28.97
N ILE A 24 -16.83 -54.34 29.85
CA ILE A 24 -16.42 -53.22 30.76
C ILE A 24 -15.89 -51.93 30.09
N LEU A 25 -16.35 -50.69 30.31
CA LEU A 25 -17.28 -49.97 31.22
C LEU A 25 -17.09 -50.16 32.74
N CYS A 26 -16.85 -49.04 33.46
CA CYS A 26 -16.33 -48.91 34.84
C CYS A 26 -14.81 -49.14 34.91
N VAL A 27 -13.94 -48.39 35.61
CA VAL A 27 -14.04 -47.51 36.81
C VAL A 27 -12.99 -46.37 36.63
N ALA A 28 -13.15 -45.11 37.04
CA ALA A 28 -14.31 -44.29 37.43
C ALA A 28 -13.88 -42.79 37.52
N VAL A 29 -14.84 -41.85 37.53
CA VAL A 29 -14.67 -40.45 37.96
C VAL A 29 -15.85 -40.10 38.87
N ALA A 30 -15.59 -39.90 40.16
CA ALA A 30 -16.58 -39.39 41.10
C ALA A 30 -15.91 -38.88 42.39
N LEU A 31 -16.10 -37.58 42.68
CA LEU A 31 -15.85 -36.90 43.97
C LEU A 31 -14.36 -36.83 44.38
N THR A 32 -13.82 -35.73 44.87
CA THR A 32 -14.40 -34.84 45.89
C THR A 32 -14.16 -33.34 45.65
N VAL A 33 -15.20 -32.54 45.84
CA VAL A 33 -15.11 -31.15 46.30
C VAL A 33 -15.84 -31.11 47.65
N VAL A 34 -15.24 -30.50 48.69
CA VAL A 34 -15.89 -29.73 49.78
C VAL A 34 -14.93 -29.45 50.97
N SER A 35 -14.99 -28.20 51.45
CA SER A 35 -14.63 -27.68 52.79
C SER A 35 -13.17 -27.39 53.20
N GLY A 36 -12.99 -26.23 53.85
CA GLY A 36 -11.81 -25.80 54.62
C GLY A 36 -10.77 -25.02 53.81
N GLY A 37 -10.48 -23.72 54.02
CA GLY A 37 -10.95 -22.78 55.04
C GLY A 37 -9.79 -22.30 55.94
N VAL A 38 -9.59 -20.98 56.01
CA VAL A 38 -8.52 -20.21 56.72
C VAL A 38 -7.06 -20.48 56.27
N ALA A 39 -6.13 -19.52 56.29
CA ALA A 39 -6.17 -18.18 56.91
C ALA A 39 -5.63 -17.05 56.01
N PHE A 40 -6.14 -15.84 56.23
CA PHE A 40 -5.50 -14.59 55.81
C PHE A 40 -4.30 -14.28 56.71
N ALA A 41 -3.22 -13.77 56.12
CA ALA A 41 -2.27 -12.90 56.81
C ALA A 41 -1.85 -11.79 55.84
N GLN A 42 -2.07 -10.55 56.24
CA GLN A 42 -1.78 -9.32 55.50
C GLN A 42 -0.87 -8.46 56.39
N GLU A 43 0.24 -7.94 55.84
CA GLU A 43 0.93 -6.68 56.17
C GLU A 43 2.14 -6.59 55.20
N THR A 44 2.14 -5.78 54.14
CA THR A 44 2.29 -4.31 54.01
C THR A 44 3.69 -3.76 54.32
N GLY A 45 4.23 -2.95 53.41
CA GLY A 45 5.38 -2.05 53.63
C GLY A 45 6.54 -2.29 52.63
N THR A 46 6.53 -1.71 51.42
CA THR A 46 7.12 -0.39 51.08
C THR A 46 8.54 -0.17 51.66
N ALA A 47 9.62 -0.32 50.89
CA ALA A 47 10.12 0.57 49.82
C ALA A 47 11.06 1.69 50.33
N GLY A 48 12.20 1.84 49.64
CA GLY A 48 13.25 2.86 49.86
C GLY A 48 14.65 2.26 49.64
N THR A 49 15.19 2.23 48.42
CA THR A 49 15.90 3.29 47.64
C THR A 49 17.42 3.28 47.84
N GLU A 50 18.13 3.24 46.70
CA GLU A 50 19.55 3.63 46.48
C GLU A 50 20.62 2.81 47.25
N GLY A 51 21.77 2.43 46.68
CA GLY A 51 22.32 2.59 45.32
C GLY A 51 23.84 2.33 45.35
N GLY A 52 24.48 2.06 44.20
CA GLY A 52 25.94 2.19 44.08
C GLY A 52 26.80 0.92 44.00
N MET A 53 27.09 0.50 42.75
CA MET A 53 28.43 0.22 42.19
C MET A 53 29.37 -0.87 42.77
N CYS A 54 30.04 -1.58 41.84
CA CYS A 54 31.00 -2.66 42.06
C CYS A 54 32.36 -2.22 42.63
N LEU A 55 33.12 -3.18 43.17
CA LEU A 55 34.55 -3.39 42.81
C LEU A 55 35.05 -4.81 43.21
N LYS A 56 36.21 -5.19 42.66
CA LYS A 56 36.82 -6.54 42.63
C LYS A 56 37.28 -7.10 43.99
N GLY A 57 37.36 -8.44 44.08
CA GLY A 57 38.59 -9.12 44.56
C GLY A 57 38.49 -10.02 45.80
N CYS A 58 38.52 -11.34 45.56
CA CYS A 58 39.02 -12.45 46.41
C CYS A 58 38.72 -12.48 47.94
N THR A 59 37.97 -13.52 48.35
CA THR A 59 38.39 -14.60 49.30
C THR A 59 39.60 -14.34 50.23
N LEU A 60 39.60 -14.75 51.52
CA LEU A 60 38.97 -15.92 52.15
C LEU A 60 38.96 -15.77 53.70
N GLU A 61 38.15 -16.63 54.33
CA GLU A 61 38.34 -17.26 55.66
C GLU A 61 38.37 -16.51 57.00
N SER A 62 38.02 -17.33 57.98
CA SER A 62 37.84 -17.11 59.41
C SER A 62 39.13 -16.94 60.21
N GLY A 63 39.11 -15.99 61.13
CA GLY A 63 39.24 -16.31 62.56
C GLY A 63 40.63 -16.42 63.18
N HIS A 64 40.90 -15.47 64.09
CA HIS A 64 41.93 -15.47 65.15
C HIS A 64 43.39 -15.13 64.77
N GLU A 65 43.64 -13.82 64.82
CA GLU A 65 44.66 -13.14 65.64
C GLU A 65 45.71 -14.02 66.39
N GLY A 66 46.99 -13.69 66.19
CA GLY A 66 48.10 -14.28 66.95
C GLY A 66 49.51 -13.87 66.49
N GLU A 67 49.92 -12.62 66.72
CA GLU A 67 51.33 -12.19 66.68
C GLU A 67 52.17 -12.95 67.75
N CYS A 68 53.51 -13.10 67.72
CA CYS A 68 54.58 -12.47 66.93
C CYS A 68 55.91 -13.28 67.03
N VAL A 69 57.01 -12.70 66.50
CA VAL A 69 58.46 -12.93 66.76
C VAL A 69 59.26 -13.77 65.73
N LEU A 70 60.49 -13.31 65.47
CA LEU A 70 61.35 -13.55 64.30
C LEU A 70 62.57 -14.47 64.55
N ALA A 71 62.91 -15.29 63.55
CA ALA A 71 64.27 -15.66 63.08
C ALA A 71 65.24 -16.44 64.03
N PRO A 72 66.36 -17.03 63.53
CA PRO A 72 66.80 -17.32 62.15
C PRO A 72 67.18 -18.81 61.91
N ALA A 73 67.77 -19.09 60.74
CA ALA A 73 68.17 -20.40 60.23
C ALA A 73 69.34 -21.11 60.94
N GLY A 74 69.42 -22.42 60.74
CA GLY A 74 70.53 -23.30 61.11
C GLY A 74 70.44 -24.67 60.41
N THR A 75 70.89 -24.70 59.16
CA THR A 75 71.78 -25.73 58.54
C THR A 75 71.72 -27.18 59.02
N GLU A 76 71.56 -28.13 58.09
CA GLU A 76 72.65 -29.04 57.68
C GLU A 76 72.32 -29.75 56.35
N ASP A 77 73.37 -30.08 55.57
CA ASP A 77 73.30 -30.49 54.16
C ASP A 77 73.12 -32.00 53.91
N GLY A 78 72.38 -32.32 52.84
CA GLY A 78 72.66 -33.44 51.93
C GLY A 78 71.73 -34.67 52.00
N PRO A 79 71.63 -35.45 50.89
CA PRO A 79 72.33 -35.33 49.60
C PRO A 79 71.46 -34.70 48.49
N ALA A 80 72.10 -34.30 47.40
CA ALA A 80 71.41 -33.96 46.16
C ALA A 80 71.14 -35.22 45.34
N ASP A 81 69.93 -35.77 45.47
CA ASP A 81 69.26 -36.43 44.36
C ASP A 81 68.46 -35.34 43.63
N GLU A 82 68.53 -35.29 42.29
CA GLU A 82 67.83 -34.28 41.48
C GLU A 82 66.32 -34.55 41.48
N GLU A 83 65.64 -34.06 42.52
CA GLU A 83 64.18 -33.95 42.58
C GLU A 83 63.74 -32.89 41.57
N SER A 84 63.65 -33.29 40.30
CA SER A 84 63.10 -32.48 39.22
C SER A 84 61.75 -31.94 39.66
N THR A 85 61.58 -30.63 39.63
CA THR A 85 60.33 -29.97 40.03
C THR A 85 59.14 -30.51 39.24
N GLU A 86 57.94 -30.44 39.82
CA GLU A 86 56.71 -30.86 39.12
C GLU A 86 56.57 -30.17 37.74
N ALA A 87 57.03 -28.91 37.63
CA ALA A 87 57.14 -28.17 36.38
C ALA A 87 58.12 -28.79 35.36
N GLU A 88 59.29 -29.28 35.78
CA GLU A 88 60.27 -29.91 34.88
C GLU A 88 59.77 -31.27 34.35
N GLN A 89 59.08 -32.05 35.19
CA GLN A 89 58.43 -33.30 34.75
C GLN A 89 57.29 -33.04 33.76
N LEU A 90 56.51 -31.98 34.01
CA LEU A 90 55.42 -31.57 33.13
C LEU A 90 55.94 -31.01 31.80
N GLN A 91 57.03 -30.23 31.80
CA GLN A 91 57.70 -29.79 30.58
C GLN A 91 58.22 -30.97 29.76
N ALA A 92 58.86 -31.96 30.40
CA ALA A 92 59.34 -33.15 29.69
C ALA A 92 58.21 -33.94 29.00
N ARG A 93 56.99 -33.94 29.56
CA ARG A 93 55.79 -34.51 28.91
C ARG A 93 55.31 -33.66 27.74
N ILE A 94 55.31 -32.33 27.86
CA ILE A 94 54.98 -31.42 26.75
C ILE A 94 55.96 -31.61 25.58
N ASP A 95 57.26 -31.69 25.87
CA ASP A 95 58.31 -31.88 24.87
C ASP A 95 58.20 -33.24 24.16
N ALA A 96 57.73 -34.27 24.87
CA ALA A 96 57.54 -35.63 24.37
C ALA A 96 56.29 -35.83 23.49
N LEU A 97 55.36 -34.86 23.45
CA LEU A 97 54.23 -34.90 22.50
C LEU A 97 54.75 -34.92 21.04
N PRO A 98 54.06 -35.57 20.09
CA PRO A 98 54.45 -35.54 18.67
C PRO A 98 54.39 -34.12 18.08
N ALA A 99 55.09 -33.87 16.98
CA ALA A 99 54.90 -32.64 16.22
C ALA A 99 53.53 -32.65 15.50
N PRO A 100 52.88 -31.49 15.27
CA PRO A 100 51.56 -31.45 14.61
C PRO A 100 51.54 -32.17 13.24
N GLU A 101 52.61 -32.05 12.46
CA GLU A 101 52.78 -32.72 11.17
C GLU A 101 52.89 -34.25 11.27
N GLU A 102 53.31 -34.79 12.42
CA GLU A 102 53.39 -36.24 12.67
C GLU A 102 52.02 -36.85 13.01
N THR A 103 51.01 -36.01 13.32
CA THR A 103 49.63 -36.48 13.56
C THR A 103 48.87 -36.85 12.28
N VAL A 104 49.39 -36.43 11.11
CA VAL A 104 48.77 -36.64 9.80
C VAL A 104 48.86 -38.11 9.40
N GLY A 105 47.74 -38.83 9.55
CA GLY A 105 47.63 -40.25 9.20
C GLY A 105 47.68 -41.22 10.40
N MET A 106 47.61 -40.71 11.63
CA MET A 106 47.28 -41.53 12.81
C MET A 106 45.87 -42.13 12.68
N ASP A 107 45.64 -43.31 13.26
CA ASP A 107 44.29 -43.88 13.37
C ASP A 107 43.47 -43.25 14.51
N ASP A 108 42.15 -43.38 14.45
CA ASP A 108 41.21 -42.75 15.39
C ASP A 108 41.53 -43.09 16.86
N ALA A 109 41.97 -44.33 17.13
CA ALA A 109 42.32 -44.78 18.48
C ALA A 109 43.60 -44.11 19.00
N SER A 110 44.60 -43.93 18.14
CA SER A 110 45.84 -43.21 18.47
C SER A 110 45.60 -41.70 18.63
N LEU A 111 44.66 -41.14 17.86
CA LEU A 111 44.20 -39.75 17.98
C LEU A 111 43.48 -39.50 19.31
N GLU A 112 42.59 -40.41 19.71
CA GLU A 112 41.84 -40.33 20.97
C GLU A 112 42.75 -40.49 22.20
N ALA A 113 43.75 -41.38 22.13
CA ALA A 113 44.77 -41.51 23.18
C ALA A 113 45.64 -40.25 23.32
N LEU A 114 46.06 -39.64 22.21
CA LEU A 114 46.83 -38.39 22.20
C LEU A 114 46.02 -37.22 22.76
N LYS A 115 44.72 -37.15 22.42
CA LYS A 115 43.82 -36.15 23.00
C LYS A 115 43.67 -36.33 24.52
N ALA A 116 43.53 -37.55 25.01
CA ALA A 116 43.42 -37.84 26.45
C ALA A 116 44.69 -37.44 27.23
N GLU A 117 45.88 -37.66 26.65
CA GLU A 117 47.15 -37.23 27.26
C GLU A 117 47.27 -35.70 27.30
N MET A 118 46.86 -35.00 26.24
CA MET A 118 46.82 -33.52 26.23
C MET A 118 45.85 -32.97 27.27
N ASP A 119 44.65 -33.52 27.37
CA ASP A 119 43.64 -33.09 28.34
C ASP A 119 44.12 -33.35 29.80
N ALA A 120 44.89 -34.42 30.04
CA ALA A 120 45.56 -34.68 31.32
C ALA A 120 46.68 -33.67 31.63
N ILE A 121 47.55 -33.37 30.67
CA ILE A 121 48.61 -32.36 30.82
C ILE A 121 48.00 -30.98 31.13
N TYR A 122 46.93 -30.57 30.46
CA TYR A 122 46.24 -29.31 30.77
C TYR A 122 45.69 -29.28 32.21
N ALA A 123 45.08 -30.37 32.69
CA ALA A 123 44.58 -30.44 34.05
C ALA A 123 45.69 -30.37 35.11
N GLU A 124 46.89 -30.89 34.81
CA GLU A 124 48.06 -30.79 35.68
C GLU A 124 48.69 -29.38 35.65
N ILE A 125 48.67 -28.68 34.51
CA ILE A 125 49.08 -27.26 34.43
C ILE A 125 48.16 -26.39 35.29
N ASP A 126 46.83 -26.59 35.20
CA ASP A 126 45.84 -25.83 35.98
C ASP A 126 45.92 -26.13 37.49
N ALA A 127 46.45 -27.29 37.88
CA ALA A 127 46.66 -27.68 39.27
C ALA A 127 48.01 -27.18 39.87
N LEU A 128 48.95 -26.73 39.03
CA LEU A 128 50.30 -26.36 39.44
C LEU A 128 50.32 -24.97 40.11
N ALA A 129 50.38 -24.96 41.45
CA ALA A 129 50.19 -23.75 42.27
C ALA A 129 51.23 -22.65 42.05
N ASP A 130 52.48 -23.02 41.74
CA ASP A 130 53.58 -22.11 41.42
C ASP A 130 54.38 -22.68 40.23
N GLY A 131 54.85 -21.80 39.33
CA GLY A 131 55.75 -22.20 38.23
C GLY A 131 55.09 -22.48 36.87
N ALA A 132 53.76 -22.56 36.76
CA ALA A 132 53.06 -22.79 35.48
C ALA A 132 53.43 -21.79 34.36
N GLN A 133 53.84 -20.56 34.72
CA GLN A 133 54.28 -19.52 33.79
C GLN A 133 55.66 -19.79 33.15
N ALA A 134 56.42 -20.78 33.65
CA ALA A 134 57.73 -21.16 33.11
C ALA A 134 57.66 -22.27 32.05
N LEU A 135 56.48 -22.86 31.83
CA LEU A 135 56.27 -23.95 30.87
C LEU A 135 56.15 -23.42 29.44
N ASP A 136 56.90 -24.00 28.50
CA ASP A 136 56.71 -23.78 27.06
C ASP A 136 55.53 -24.64 26.57
N THR A 137 54.35 -24.03 26.64
CA THR A 137 53.09 -24.64 26.20
C THR A 137 52.81 -24.46 24.69
N ALA A 138 53.76 -23.94 23.91
CA ALA A 138 53.55 -23.69 22.48
C ALA A 138 53.20 -24.97 21.71
N LYS A 139 53.78 -26.11 22.08
CA LYS A 139 53.52 -27.41 21.44
C LYS A 139 52.10 -27.93 21.71
N LEU A 140 51.62 -27.80 22.96
CA LEU A 140 50.21 -28.05 23.32
C LEU A 140 49.26 -27.17 22.50
N GLY A 141 49.54 -25.86 22.42
CA GLY A 141 48.74 -24.92 21.65
C GLY A 141 48.73 -25.19 20.15
N ALA A 142 49.82 -25.69 19.58
CA ALA A 142 49.92 -26.07 18.17
C ALA A 142 49.15 -27.38 17.87
N LEU A 143 49.27 -28.39 18.75
CA LEU A 143 48.49 -29.62 18.64
C LEU A 143 46.99 -29.37 18.85
N ALA A 144 46.61 -28.49 19.78
CA ALA A 144 45.21 -28.12 20.00
C ALA A 144 44.58 -27.45 18.77
N GLN A 145 45.38 -26.73 17.97
CA GLN A 145 44.96 -26.19 16.67
C GLN A 145 44.86 -27.26 15.57
N ALA A 146 45.65 -28.34 15.64
CA ALA A 146 45.54 -29.48 14.72
C ALA A 146 44.31 -30.37 15.04
N PHE A 147 43.91 -30.47 16.31
CA PHE A 147 42.69 -31.17 16.75
C PHE A 147 41.44 -30.29 16.79
N ALA A 148 41.58 -28.97 16.59
CA ALA A 148 40.44 -28.12 16.36
C ALA A 148 39.71 -28.56 15.08
N PRO A 149 38.36 -28.53 15.03
CA PRO A 149 37.66 -28.69 13.76
C PRO A 149 38.21 -27.67 12.76
N ALA A 150 38.42 -28.10 11.52
CA ALA A 150 39.16 -27.37 10.50
C ALA A 150 38.86 -25.86 10.53
N PRO A 151 39.91 -25.01 10.45
CA PRO A 151 39.78 -23.60 10.80
C PRO A 151 38.64 -22.93 10.03
N MET A 152 37.97 -22.00 10.70
CA MET A 152 37.19 -20.96 10.01
C MET A 152 37.99 -20.54 8.77
N MET A 153 37.35 -20.58 7.59
CA MET A 153 37.95 -20.01 6.40
C MET A 153 38.45 -18.60 6.74
N ALA A 154 39.62 -18.28 6.18
CA ALA A 154 40.40 -17.10 6.52
C ALA A 154 39.54 -15.86 6.79
N VAL A 155 40.01 -14.99 7.69
CA VAL A 155 39.49 -13.61 7.78
C VAL A 155 39.83 -12.88 6.48
N VAL A 156 39.02 -13.15 5.45
CA VAL A 156 38.73 -12.24 4.36
C VAL A 156 38.35 -10.92 5.04
N PRO A 157 38.93 -9.78 4.65
CA PRO A 157 38.62 -8.51 5.29
C PRO A 157 37.12 -8.28 5.16
N VAL A 158 36.41 -8.36 6.29
CA VAL A 158 34.94 -8.33 6.34
C VAL A 158 34.45 -7.06 5.66
N GLN A 159 34.05 -7.19 4.39
CA GLN A 159 33.34 -6.15 3.68
C GLN A 159 31.93 -6.17 4.25
N VAL A 160 31.72 -5.41 5.32
CA VAL A 160 30.38 -4.99 5.70
C VAL A 160 29.96 -3.98 4.65
N ASP A 161 28.98 -4.32 3.82
CA ASP A 161 28.45 -3.35 2.87
C ASP A 161 27.73 -2.20 3.60
N GLU A 162 27.47 -1.08 2.90
CA GLU A 162 26.81 0.09 3.52
C GLU A 162 25.40 -0.22 4.07
N SER A 163 24.82 -1.37 3.71
CA SER A 163 23.56 -1.92 4.22
C SER A 163 23.71 -2.88 5.42
N GLY A 164 24.92 -3.09 5.93
CA GLY A 164 25.20 -3.87 7.14
C GLY A 164 25.16 -5.38 6.95
N TYR A 165 25.33 -5.88 5.72
CA TYR A 165 25.47 -7.32 5.44
C TYR A 165 26.94 -7.75 5.46
N THR A 166 27.22 -8.95 6.01
CA THR A 166 28.51 -9.63 5.83
C THR A 166 28.47 -10.49 4.56
N GLU A 167 29.45 -10.34 3.68
CA GLU A 167 29.59 -11.23 2.51
C GLU A 167 29.81 -12.70 2.92
N TRP A 168 29.10 -13.62 2.27
CA TRP A 168 29.24 -15.06 2.45
C TRP A 168 29.66 -15.73 1.16
N THR A 169 30.87 -16.27 1.16
CA THR A 169 31.57 -16.79 -0.03
C THR A 169 31.62 -18.33 -0.09
N SER A 170 31.29 -19.02 1.01
CA SER A 170 31.26 -20.50 1.04
C SER A 170 30.21 -21.06 0.08
N THR A 171 30.47 -22.25 -0.47
CA THR A 171 29.64 -22.92 -1.48
C THR A 171 29.01 -24.24 -0.99
N ASP A 172 29.30 -24.67 0.23
CA ASP A 172 28.83 -25.94 0.82
C ASP A 172 28.11 -25.78 2.18
N SER A 173 28.10 -24.56 2.73
CA SER A 173 27.71 -24.28 4.11
C SER A 173 27.12 -22.86 4.25
N LEU A 174 26.29 -22.66 5.27
CA LEU A 174 25.68 -21.38 5.65
C LEU A 174 25.77 -21.18 7.17
N PRO A 175 25.74 -19.93 7.67
CA PRO A 175 25.74 -19.63 9.09
C PRO A 175 24.37 -19.91 9.71
N SER A 176 24.32 -20.17 11.02
CA SER A 176 23.08 -20.42 11.78
C SER A 176 22.48 -19.17 12.42
N SER A 177 23.23 -18.07 12.49
CA SER A 177 22.78 -16.76 12.98
C SER A 177 23.69 -15.63 12.46
N GLY A 178 23.18 -14.40 12.41
CA GLY A 178 23.84 -13.20 11.88
C GLY A 178 23.12 -12.64 10.64
N LYS A 179 23.75 -11.70 9.92
CA LYS A 179 23.19 -11.02 8.75
C LYS A 179 24.15 -11.12 7.56
N TYR A 180 23.79 -11.89 6.54
CA TYR A 180 24.70 -12.29 5.46
C TYR A 180 24.11 -12.11 4.06
N LYS A 181 24.99 -11.82 3.10
CA LYS A 181 24.70 -11.71 1.66
C LYS A 181 25.49 -12.76 0.91
N LEU A 182 24.83 -13.57 0.08
CA LEU A 182 25.51 -14.57 -0.73
C LEU A 182 26.32 -13.91 -1.85
N MET A 183 27.54 -14.43 -2.06
CA MET A 183 28.39 -14.09 -3.21
C MET A 183 28.56 -15.27 -4.18
N ASN A 184 28.06 -16.45 -3.80
CA ASN A 184 28.07 -17.68 -4.57
C ASN A 184 26.80 -18.49 -4.30
N SER A 185 26.44 -19.39 -5.22
CA SER A 185 25.44 -20.43 -4.95
C SER A 185 26.00 -21.50 -4.00
N VAL A 186 25.14 -22.04 -3.14
CA VAL A 186 25.50 -22.95 -2.04
C VAL A 186 24.78 -24.29 -2.19
N THR A 187 25.47 -25.41 -1.98
CA THR A 187 24.86 -26.76 -1.95
C THR A 187 25.01 -27.38 -0.57
N LEU A 188 23.89 -27.55 0.13
CA LEU A 188 23.84 -28.02 1.50
C LEU A 188 23.73 -29.55 1.56
N SER A 189 24.68 -30.19 2.24
CA SER A 189 24.66 -31.64 2.56
C SER A 189 23.85 -31.98 3.82
N GLY A 190 23.26 -30.99 4.50
CA GLY A 190 22.42 -31.16 5.69
C GLY A 190 21.74 -29.86 6.11
N ASP A 191 20.92 -29.93 7.17
CA ASP A 191 20.06 -28.83 7.61
C ASP A 191 20.82 -27.66 8.25
N VAL A 192 20.56 -26.43 7.80
CA VAL A 192 20.96 -25.22 8.53
C VAL A 192 19.96 -24.99 9.67
N THR A 193 20.40 -25.25 10.90
CA THR A 193 19.56 -25.11 12.09
C THR A 193 19.66 -23.70 12.66
N VAL A 194 18.55 -22.96 12.69
CA VAL A 194 18.46 -21.60 13.25
C VAL A 194 17.80 -21.64 14.62
N GLY A 195 18.52 -21.19 15.64
CA GLY A 195 18.08 -21.23 17.04
C GLY A 195 17.99 -22.63 17.65
N LYS A 196 17.39 -22.67 18.84
CA LYS A 196 17.41 -23.83 19.74
C LYS A 196 15.99 -24.20 20.19
N TRP A 197 15.83 -25.41 20.72
CA TRP A 197 14.61 -25.82 21.39
C TRP A 197 14.42 -25.06 22.70
N ALA A 198 13.19 -24.67 23.00
CA ALA A 198 12.77 -24.09 24.27
C ALA A 198 11.33 -24.52 24.59
N GLY A 199 10.96 -24.49 25.88
CA GLY A 199 9.60 -24.86 26.32
C GLY A 199 8.51 -23.87 25.89
N SER A 200 8.88 -22.65 25.49
CA SER A 200 7.98 -21.63 24.95
C SER A 200 8.73 -20.74 23.95
N ARG A 201 7.99 -20.20 22.95
CA ARG A 201 8.52 -19.22 21.98
C ARG A 201 8.73 -17.88 22.70
N PRO A 202 9.91 -17.26 22.64
CA PRO A 202 10.12 -15.90 23.16
C PRO A 202 9.35 -14.88 22.31
N GLY A 203 9.08 -13.68 22.86
CA GLY A 203 8.41 -12.61 22.10
C GLY A 203 9.16 -12.22 20.83
N THR A 204 10.48 -12.12 20.94
CA THR A 204 11.45 -11.91 19.85
C THR A 204 12.41 -13.11 19.82
N PRO A 205 12.77 -13.67 18.64
CA PRO A 205 13.78 -14.72 18.53
C PRO A 205 15.13 -14.29 19.11
N SER A 206 15.81 -15.17 19.84
CA SER A 206 17.16 -14.90 20.39
C SER A 206 18.27 -15.16 19.38
N ASP A 207 18.04 -16.09 18.45
CA ASP A 207 18.99 -16.50 17.44
C ASP A 207 18.40 -16.17 16.07
N THR A 208 18.83 -15.08 15.45
CA THR A 208 18.32 -14.64 14.15
C THR A 208 19.32 -14.86 13.04
N LEU A 209 18.85 -15.37 11.90
CA LEU A 209 19.57 -15.41 10.63
C LEU A 209 18.81 -14.56 9.61
N VAL A 210 19.47 -13.54 9.07
CA VAL A 210 18.99 -12.77 7.92
C VAL A 210 19.90 -13.11 6.74
N LEU A 211 19.34 -13.70 5.68
CA LEU A 211 20.08 -14.11 4.50
C LEU A 211 19.52 -13.41 3.26
N ASP A 212 20.34 -12.55 2.65
CA ASP A 212 20.13 -12.02 1.32
C ASP A 212 20.71 -13.00 0.29
N LEU A 213 19.84 -13.56 -0.56
CA LEU A 213 20.20 -14.49 -1.61
C LEU A 213 20.98 -13.82 -2.75
N ASN A 214 20.80 -12.51 -2.96
CA ASN A 214 21.56 -11.72 -3.93
C ASN A 214 21.67 -12.39 -5.33
N GLY A 215 20.55 -12.91 -5.84
CA GLY A 215 20.50 -13.62 -7.13
C GLY A 215 21.08 -15.04 -7.15
N HIS A 216 21.63 -15.54 -6.05
CA HIS A 216 22.25 -16.87 -5.96
C HIS A 216 21.26 -17.97 -5.52
N THR A 217 21.65 -19.23 -5.76
CA THR A 217 20.83 -20.41 -5.42
C THR A 217 21.40 -21.16 -4.22
N VAL A 218 20.54 -21.53 -3.26
CA VAL A 218 20.81 -22.49 -2.19
C VAL A 218 20.12 -23.81 -2.51
N THR A 219 20.88 -24.88 -2.74
CA THR A 219 20.35 -26.22 -3.07
C THR A 219 20.45 -27.14 -1.87
N ALA A 220 19.33 -27.62 -1.34
CA ALA A 220 19.29 -28.62 -0.28
C ALA A 220 19.40 -30.04 -0.87
N ALA A 221 20.62 -30.60 -0.87
CA ALA A 221 20.86 -31.95 -1.36
C ALA A 221 20.63 -33.02 -0.26
N GLY A 222 21.05 -32.73 0.97
CA GLY A 222 21.14 -33.70 2.07
C GLY A 222 20.12 -33.56 3.20
N GLY A 223 19.00 -32.85 3.00
CA GLY A 223 18.02 -32.65 4.07
C GLY A 223 17.00 -31.57 3.73
N ARG A 224 16.63 -30.79 4.74
CA ARG A 224 15.97 -29.48 4.60
C ARG A 224 17.05 -28.45 4.25
N ALA A 225 16.69 -27.33 3.62
CA ALA A 225 17.59 -26.18 3.56
C ALA A 225 17.74 -25.57 4.96
N PHE A 226 16.61 -25.32 5.63
CA PHE A 226 16.56 -24.67 6.94
C PHE A 226 15.62 -25.39 7.91
N PHE A 227 16.07 -25.51 9.16
CA PHE A 227 15.28 -25.95 10.29
C PHE A 227 15.29 -24.88 11.39
N VAL A 228 14.20 -24.12 11.51
CA VAL A 228 14.08 -23.01 12.46
C VAL A 228 13.42 -23.53 13.74
N GLN A 229 14.13 -23.47 14.86
CA GLN A 229 13.63 -23.95 16.16
C GLN A 229 12.93 -22.83 16.95
N VAL A 230 12.43 -23.17 18.15
CA VAL A 230 11.57 -22.32 19.01
C VAL A 230 12.18 -20.94 19.31
N THR A 231 13.49 -20.84 19.49
CA THR A 231 14.17 -19.54 19.72
C THR A 231 14.69 -18.86 18.45
N GLY A 232 14.54 -19.53 17.29
CA GLY A 232 15.10 -19.13 16.00
C GLY A 232 14.20 -18.17 15.22
N GLY A 233 14.84 -17.24 14.50
CA GLY A 233 14.19 -16.36 13.55
C GLY A 233 14.94 -16.35 12.21
N LEU A 234 14.29 -16.79 11.13
CA LEU A 234 14.88 -16.77 9.79
C LEU A 234 14.21 -15.70 8.93
N THR A 235 14.99 -14.83 8.31
CA THR A 235 14.54 -13.87 7.28
C THR A 235 15.27 -14.12 5.99
N ILE A 236 14.53 -14.29 4.88
CA ILE A 236 15.08 -14.43 3.53
C ILE A 236 14.76 -13.18 2.72
N GLU A 237 15.80 -12.60 2.14
CA GLU A 237 15.76 -11.44 1.24
C GLU A 237 16.45 -11.81 -0.09
N ASP A 238 16.28 -11.00 -1.13
CA ASP A 238 16.95 -11.18 -2.43
C ASP A 238 17.10 -9.82 -3.12
N SER A 239 18.21 -9.13 -2.86
CA SER A 239 18.41 -7.74 -3.28
C SER A 239 18.71 -7.57 -4.77
N ALA A 240 19.29 -8.59 -5.43
CA ALA A 240 19.58 -8.58 -6.86
C ALA A 240 18.46 -9.20 -7.72
N GLY A 241 17.59 -10.02 -7.11
CA GLY A 241 16.50 -10.70 -7.80
C GLY A 241 16.93 -12.02 -8.47
N GLY A 242 16.02 -12.98 -8.50
CA GLY A 242 16.25 -14.32 -9.09
C GLY A 242 16.92 -15.31 -8.13
N GLY A 243 17.21 -14.89 -6.90
CA GLY A 243 17.72 -15.75 -5.84
C GLY A 243 16.72 -16.85 -5.48
N LYS A 244 17.23 -18.04 -5.21
CA LYS A 244 16.40 -19.25 -5.05
C LYS A 244 16.90 -20.14 -3.93
N ILE A 245 15.98 -20.76 -3.20
CA ILE A 245 16.25 -21.91 -2.33
C ILE A 245 15.48 -23.08 -2.96
N THR A 246 16.12 -24.23 -3.22
CA THR A 246 15.50 -25.36 -3.94
C THR A 246 16.01 -26.71 -3.44
N ASN A 247 15.23 -27.78 -3.65
CA ASN A 247 15.65 -29.18 -3.45
C ASN A 247 15.85 -29.92 -4.79
N ALA A 248 16.17 -29.17 -5.85
CA ALA A 248 16.55 -29.72 -7.15
C ALA A 248 17.69 -30.75 -7.06
N GLY A 249 17.56 -31.85 -7.81
CA GLY A 249 18.51 -32.95 -7.83
C GLY A 249 18.31 -34.02 -6.76
N VAL A 250 17.40 -33.83 -5.80
CA VAL A 250 17.07 -34.86 -4.80
C VAL A 250 16.07 -35.88 -5.33
N SER A 251 16.38 -37.17 -5.18
CA SER A 251 15.52 -38.30 -5.58
C SER A 251 14.51 -38.76 -4.53
N ASP A 252 14.71 -38.38 -3.26
CA ASP A 252 13.83 -38.80 -2.16
C ASP A 252 12.52 -38.00 -2.18
N SER A 253 11.39 -38.71 -2.17
CA SER A 253 10.10 -38.07 -1.91
C SER A 253 10.00 -37.60 -0.45
N MET A 254 9.24 -36.52 -0.22
CA MET A 254 8.96 -35.93 1.11
C MET A 254 10.05 -35.05 1.78
N LYS A 255 11.00 -34.45 1.05
CA LYS A 255 11.86 -33.41 1.65
C LYS A 255 11.18 -32.04 1.66
N THR A 256 10.75 -31.61 2.85
CA THR A 256 10.43 -30.20 3.11
C THR A 256 11.66 -29.33 2.87
N LEU A 257 11.50 -28.16 2.24
CA LEU A 257 12.61 -27.26 1.98
C LEU A 257 12.93 -26.36 3.19
N VAL A 258 11.95 -25.62 3.70
CA VAL A 258 12.06 -24.83 4.94
C VAL A 258 11.07 -25.35 5.97
N GLN A 259 11.54 -25.73 7.15
CA GLN A 259 10.68 -26.14 8.26
C GLN A 259 10.85 -25.23 9.47
N VAL A 260 9.74 -24.67 9.94
CA VAL A 260 9.67 -23.79 11.12
C VAL A 260 8.95 -24.55 12.23
N ASN A 261 9.62 -24.74 13.37
CA ASN A 261 9.13 -25.54 14.49
C ASN A 261 9.12 -24.69 15.77
N GLY A 262 8.06 -23.90 15.94
CA GLY A 262 7.88 -22.94 17.02
C GLY A 262 8.65 -21.62 16.85
N GLY A 263 9.51 -21.49 15.83
CA GLY A 263 10.28 -20.27 15.55
C GLY A 263 9.52 -19.23 14.72
N ALA A 264 10.25 -18.21 14.26
CA ALA A 264 9.75 -17.19 13.35
C ALA A 264 10.37 -17.32 11.94
N PHE A 265 9.58 -17.06 10.90
CA PHE A 265 10.04 -17.02 9.51
C PHE A 265 9.47 -15.81 8.77
N THR A 266 10.31 -15.14 7.99
CA THR A 266 9.93 -14.01 7.14
C THR A 266 10.49 -14.18 5.73
N LEU A 267 9.64 -14.09 4.71
CA LEU A 267 10.06 -14.04 3.30
C LEU A 267 9.77 -12.64 2.74
N LYS A 268 10.83 -11.95 2.30
CA LYS A 268 10.73 -10.64 1.63
C LYS A 268 11.08 -10.69 0.14
N GLY A 269 11.89 -11.66 -0.27
CA GLY A 269 12.38 -11.79 -1.64
C GLY A 269 12.89 -13.20 -1.95
N GLY A 270 13.15 -13.46 -3.23
CA GLY A 270 13.60 -14.76 -3.73
C GLY A 270 12.51 -15.83 -3.80
N THR A 271 12.87 -17.01 -4.30
CA THR A 271 11.95 -18.14 -4.49
C THR A 271 12.30 -19.33 -3.59
N LEU A 272 11.33 -19.85 -2.82
CA LEU A 272 11.39 -21.18 -2.19
C LEU A 272 10.75 -22.19 -3.14
N GLU A 273 11.52 -23.05 -3.80
CA GLU A 273 11.05 -23.98 -4.83
C GLU A 273 11.13 -25.44 -4.36
N ASN A 274 9.99 -26.07 -4.12
CA ASN A 274 9.93 -27.53 -3.96
C ASN A 274 9.70 -28.24 -5.30
N VAL A 275 10.66 -29.07 -5.69
CA VAL A 275 10.55 -29.96 -6.86
C VAL A 275 10.33 -31.43 -6.49
N THR A 276 10.37 -31.79 -5.20
CA THR A 276 10.19 -33.19 -4.74
C THR A 276 8.72 -33.55 -4.49
N SER A 277 8.29 -34.73 -4.97
CA SER A 277 6.92 -35.19 -4.77
C SER A 277 6.64 -35.51 -3.30
N GLY A 278 5.49 -35.08 -2.81
CA GLY A 278 5.12 -35.19 -1.38
C GLY A 278 5.96 -34.34 -0.42
N GLY A 279 6.90 -33.51 -0.92
CA GLY A 279 7.58 -32.48 -0.14
C GLY A 279 6.67 -31.27 0.15
N THR A 280 7.26 -30.17 0.62
CA THR A 280 6.59 -28.88 0.81
C THR A 280 7.66 -27.78 0.80
N ALA A 281 7.40 -26.63 0.17
CA ALA A 281 8.38 -25.54 0.15
C ALA A 281 8.50 -24.88 1.55
N LEU A 282 7.38 -24.66 2.24
CA LEU A 282 7.35 -24.12 3.60
C LEU A 282 6.43 -24.93 4.52
N PHE A 283 6.98 -25.52 5.58
CA PHE A 283 6.23 -26.28 6.60
C PHE A 283 6.29 -25.56 7.95
N LEU A 284 5.14 -25.23 8.51
CA LEU A 284 5.01 -24.54 9.80
C LEU A 284 4.48 -25.51 10.86
N ASN A 285 5.04 -25.49 12.07
CA ASN A 285 4.75 -26.46 13.12
C ASN A 285 4.96 -25.89 14.52
N GLY A 286 4.27 -26.47 15.51
CA GLY A 286 4.28 -25.95 16.88
C GLY A 286 3.67 -24.54 16.91
N ASN A 287 4.16 -23.66 17.79
CA ASN A 287 3.69 -22.27 17.86
C ASN A 287 4.46 -21.32 16.92
N SER A 288 4.68 -21.73 15.67
CA SER A 288 5.44 -20.94 14.69
C SER A 288 4.70 -19.69 14.23
N THR A 289 5.42 -18.64 13.83
CA THR A 289 4.86 -17.43 13.22
C THR A 289 5.51 -17.18 11.87
N THR A 290 4.73 -16.93 10.82
CA THR A 290 5.24 -16.64 9.48
C THR A 290 4.66 -15.37 8.90
N ILE A 291 5.50 -14.59 8.21
CA ILE A 291 5.10 -13.43 7.40
C ILE A 291 5.70 -13.59 6.00
N ILE A 292 4.84 -13.61 4.97
CA ILE A 292 5.25 -13.49 3.57
C ILE A 292 4.88 -12.08 3.10
N SER A 293 5.87 -11.19 3.01
CA SER A 293 5.68 -9.82 2.50
C SER A 293 6.23 -9.61 1.09
N GLY A 294 6.98 -10.58 0.58
CA GLY A 294 7.45 -10.62 -0.81
C GLY A 294 8.01 -11.99 -1.18
N GLY A 295 8.70 -12.07 -2.32
CA GLY A 295 9.24 -13.34 -2.83
C GLY A 295 8.15 -14.31 -3.32
N THR A 296 8.51 -15.58 -3.45
CA THR A 296 7.61 -16.64 -3.92
C THR A 296 7.83 -17.94 -3.15
N VAL A 297 6.76 -18.59 -2.71
CA VAL A 297 6.76 -19.96 -2.18
C VAL A 297 6.08 -20.86 -3.19
N GLU A 298 6.84 -21.72 -3.87
CA GLU A 298 6.38 -22.50 -5.01
C GLU A 298 6.58 -24.01 -4.80
N ASN A 299 5.55 -24.77 -5.14
CA ASN A 299 5.65 -26.20 -5.34
C ASN A 299 5.37 -26.54 -6.81
N VAL A 300 6.41 -27.01 -7.53
CA VAL A 300 6.27 -27.51 -8.90
C VAL A 300 6.02 -29.02 -8.98
N ALA A 301 6.01 -29.71 -7.84
CA ALA A 301 5.91 -31.16 -7.74
C ALA A 301 4.47 -31.67 -7.56
N GLN A 302 4.19 -32.86 -8.09
CA GLN A 302 2.89 -33.50 -7.89
C GLN A 302 2.73 -34.06 -6.47
N GLY A 303 1.51 -33.98 -5.94
CA GLY A 303 1.13 -34.53 -4.63
C GLY A 303 1.62 -33.74 -3.41
N ALA A 304 2.15 -32.53 -3.61
CA ALA A 304 2.68 -31.65 -2.57
C ALA A 304 1.86 -30.35 -2.45
N ASN A 305 2.01 -29.64 -1.33
CA ASN A 305 1.51 -28.28 -1.14
C ASN A 305 2.67 -27.28 -1.24
N ALA A 306 2.40 -26.00 -1.49
CA ALA A 306 3.45 -24.98 -1.40
C ALA A 306 3.73 -24.62 0.06
N VAL A 307 2.68 -24.29 0.81
CA VAL A 307 2.70 -24.06 2.26
C VAL A 307 1.88 -25.13 2.97
N TYR A 308 2.43 -25.71 4.04
CA TYR A 308 1.72 -26.60 4.96
C TYR A 308 1.80 -26.07 6.39
N VAL A 309 0.68 -25.59 6.91
CA VAL A 309 0.55 -25.05 8.26
C VAL A 309 0.03 -26.14 9.19
N ASN A 310 0.95 -26.83 9.86
CA ASN A 310 0.63 -27.82 10.89
C ASN A 310 0.47 -27.22 12.29
N GLY A 311 0.86 -25.96 12.49
CA GLY A 311 0.74 -25.26 13.77
C GLY A 311 1.10 -23.78 13.67
N GLY A 312 0.63 -23.00 14.64
CA GLY A 312 0.94 -21.57 14.73
C GLY A 312 0.16 -20.73 13.70
N SER A 313 0.68 -19.56 13.37
CA SER A 313 0.04 -18.62 12.44
C SER A 313 0.84 -18.41 11.15
N PHE A 314 0.11 -18.21 10.06
CA PHE A 314 0.64 -17.81 8.75
C PHE A 314 0.00 -16.48 8.35
N SER A 315 0.82 -15.47 8.06
CA SER A 315 0.42 -14.19 7.49
C SER A 315 1.03 -14.01 6.10
N MET A 316 0.25 -13.48 5.16
CA MET A 316 0.67 -13.13 3.81
C MET A 316 0.21 -11.70 3.49
N GLU A 317 1.18 -10.79 3.49
CA GLU A 317 1.04 -9.36 3.19
C GLU A 317 1.34 -9.05 1.72
N GLY A 318 2.08 -9.94 1.04
CA GLY A 318 2.53 -9.77 -0.33
C GLY A 318 3.17 -11.04 -0.90
N GLY A 319 3.93 -10.89 -1.99
CA GLY A 319 4.61 -12.00 -2.65
C GLY A 319 3.66 -12.97 -3.36
N SER A 320 4.07 -14.23 -3.51
CA SER A 320 3.25 -15.27 -4.15
C SER A 320 3.35 -16.63 -3.48
N VAL A 321 2.26 -17.39 -3.46
CA VAL A 321 2.23 -18.80 -3.03
C VAL A 321 1.60 -19.65 -4.14
N LYS A 322 2.36 -20.58 -4.73
CA LYS A 322 1.99 -21.25 -5.99
C LYS A 322 2.12 -22.76 -5.92
N THR A 323 1.15 -23.51 -6.44
CA THR A 323 1.28 -24.97 -6.62
C THR A 323 0.75 -25.46 -7.96
N SER A 324 1.56 -26.24 -8.67
CA SER A 324 1.20 -26.88 -9.95
C SER A 324 0.65 -28.32 -9.80
N THR A 325 0.42 -28.76 -8.56
CA THR A 325 -0.17 -30.06 -8.25
C THR A 325 -1.59 -30.17 -8.81
N THR A 326 -1.90 -31.28 -9.50
CA THR A 326 -3.26 -31.58 -10.00
C THR A 326 -4.04 -32.49 -9.06
N TYR A 327 -3.49 -32.79 -7.88
CA TYR A 327 -4.13 -33.62 -6.86
C TYR A 327 -5.15 -32.79 -6.07
N SER A 328 -6.44 -33.09 -6.21
CA SER A 328 -7.54 -32.39 -5.51
C SER A 328 -7.47 -32.44 -3.97
N SER A 329 -6.60 -33.27 -3.39
CA SER A 329 -6.32 -33.32 -1.95
C SER A 329 -5.20 -32.36 -1.49
N LYS A 330 -4.80 -31.41 -2.33
CA LYS A 330 -3.67 -30.49 -2.11
C LYS A 330 -4.12 -29.06 -2.41
N ALA A 331 -3.41 -28.10 -1.84
CA ALA A 331 -3.69 -26.68 -1.95
C ALA A 331 -2.38 -25.88 -2.11
N ALA A 332 -2.49 -24.61 -2.51
CA ALA A 332 -1.37 -23.68 -2.41
C ALA A 332 -1.02 -23.45 -0.93
N ILE A 333 -2.04 -23.15 -0.11
CA ILE A 333 -1.94 -23.09 1.35
C ILE A 333 -2.82 -24.18 1.97
N TYR A 334 -2.22 -25.11 2.69
CA TYR A 334 -2.93 -26.15 3.45
C TYR A 334 -2.76 -25.92 4.95
N ALA A 335 -3.86 -25.73 5.69
CA ALA A 335 -3.89 -25.61 7.14
C ALA A 335 -4.50 -26.86 7.79
N ASN A 336 -3.77 -27.46 8.72
CA ASN A 336 -4.24 -28.56 9.56
C ASN A 336 -4.94 -28.04 10.82
N SER A 337 -5.72 -28.87 11.52
CA SER A 337 -6.55 -28.46 12.67
C SER A 337 -5.81 -27.91 13.89
N SER A 338 -4.47 -27.99 13.91
CA SER A 338 -3.59 -27.44 14.94
C SER A 338 -3.01 -26.07 14.57
N ALA A 339 -3.26 -25.55 13.36
CA ALA A 339 -2.93 -24.18 12.99
C ALA A 339 -3.92 -23.20 13.65
N ALA A 340 -3.39 -22.07 14.13
CA ALA A 340 -4.11 -21.07 14.94
C ALA A 340 -4.86 -20.04 14.07
N SER A 341 -4.22 -19.50 13.03
CA SER A 341 -4.84 -18.58 12.06
C SER A 341 -4.11 -18.62 10.71
N ILE A 342 -4.87 -18.30 9.65
CA ILE A 342 -4.36 -17.93 8.33
C ILE A 342 -4.84 -16.50 8.07
N GLU A 343 -3.93 -15.58 7.80
CA GLU A 343 -4.20 -14.16 7.55
C GLU A 343 -3.63 -13.78 6.18
N ILE A 344 -4.46 -13.24 5.29
CA ILE A 344 -4.08 -12.86 3.93
C ILE A 344 -4.54 -11.42 3.69
N SER A 345 -3.60 -10.50 3.58
CA SER A 345 -3.87 -9.08 3.31
C SER A 345 -3.35 -8.60 1.97
N GLY A 346 -2.54 -9.40 1.27
CA GLY A 346 -2.05 -9.09 -0.08
C GLY A 346 -1.35 -10.26 -0.76
N GLY A 347 -0.79 -10.00 -1.95
CA GLY A 347 -0.06 -10.99 -2.77
C GLY A 347 -0.95 -11.90 -3.62
N ASN A 348 -0.34 -12.91 -4.24
CA ASN A 348 -0.98 -13.80 -5.21
C ASN A 348 -0.94 -15.26 -4.77
N ILE A 349 -2.09 -15.93 -4.71
CA ILE A 349 -2.21 -17.36 -4.42
C ILE A 349 -2.68 -18.06 -5.70
N GLU A 350 -1.85 -18.98 -6.22
CA GLU A 350 -2.13 -19.69 -7.48
C GLU A 350 -2.12 -21.20 -7.26
N SER A 351 -3.18 -21.88 -7.71
CA SER A 351 -3.32 -23.33 -7.57
C SER A 351 -4.05 -23.93 -8.75
N ALA A 352 -3.55 -25.05 -9.29
CA ALA A 352 -4.31 -25.85 -10.26
C ALA A 352 -5.51 -26.60 -9.62
N THR A 353 -5.66 -26.55 -8.29
CA THR A 353 -6.74 -27.22 -7.54
C THR A 353 -7.35 -26.28 -6.49
N VAL A 354 -6.92 -26.38 -5.23
CA VAL A 354 -7.45 -25.58 -4.11
C VAL A 354 -6.54 -24.40 -3.81
N GLY A 355 -7.09 -23.19 -3.68
CA GLY A 355 -6.33 -22.02 -3.22
C GLY A 355 -5.91 -22.19 -1.75
N VAL A 356 -6.87 -22.09 -0.84
CA VAL A 356 -6.69 -22.21 0.61
C VAL A 356 -7.55 -23.36 1.16
N TYR A 357 -6.92 -24.35 1.77
CA TYR A 357 -7.59 -25.42 2.53
C TYR A 357 -7.44 -25.15 4.03
N ALA A 358 -8.54 -25.03 4.78
CA ALA A 358 -8.52 -24.89 6.24
C ALA A 358 -9.78 -25.48 6.89
N ALA A 359 -9.70 -26.74 7.31
CA ALA A 359 -10.87 -27.49 7.76
C ALA A 359 -11.52 -26.94 9.06
N VAL A 360 -10.73 -26.43 10.01
CA VAL A 360 -11.22 -25.81 11.27
C VAL A 360 -10.39 -24.60 11.71
N THR A 361 -9.32 -24.26 11.01
CA THR A 361 -8.50 -23.07 11.30
C THR A 361 -9.21 -21.84 10.73
N PRO A 362 -9.35 -20.74 11.51
CA PRO A 362 -9.85 -19.47 11.01
C PRO A 362 -8.99 -18.93 9.86
N VAL A 363 -9.65 -18.40 8.83
CA VAL A 363 -9.00 -17.75 7.69
C VAL A 363 -9.57 -16.34 7.57
N THR A 364 -8.71 -15.31 7.57
CA THR A 364 -9.13 -13.92 7.36
C THR A 364 -8.49 -13.38 6.09
N VAL A 365 -9.29 -12.81 5.18
CA VAL A 365 -8.80 -12.30 3.89
C VAL A 365 -9.25 -10.86 3.65
N THR A 366 -8.31 -9.91 3.67
CA THR A 366 -8.56 -8.46 3.47
C THR A 366 -8.04 -7.92 2.13
N GLY A 367 -7.34 -8.73 1.34
CA GLY A 367 -6.78 -8.31 0.06
C GLY A 367 -5.98 -9.42 -0.63
N GLY A 368 -5.43 -9.10 -1.80
CA GLY A 368 -4.68 -10.04 -2.64
C GLY A 368 -5.53 -10.70 -3.73
N ALA A 369 -4.91 -11.56 -4.53
CA ALA A 369 -5.56 -12.28 -5.63
C ALA A 369 -5.44 -13.79 -5.42
N ILE A 370 -6.54 -14.53 -5.62
CA ILE A 370 -6.59 -15.99 -5.50
C ILE A 370 -7.10 -16.59 -6.80
N THR A 371 -6.24 -17.29 -7.53
CA THR A 371 -6.59 -18.02 -8.76
C THR A 371 -6.53 -19.52 -8.49
N ALA A 372 -7.67 -20.21 -8.57
CA ALA A 372 -7.79 -21.63 -8.24
C ALA A 372 -8.51 -22.44 -9.33
N GLY A 373 -7.84 -23.47 -9.86
CA GLY A 373 -8.39 -24.32 -10.92
C GLY A 373 -9.63 -25.15 -10.53
N ALA A 374 -9.93 -25.29 -9.23
CA ALA A 374 -11.12 -26.00 -8.74
C ALA A 374 -11.91 -25.19 -7.70
N GLN A 375 -11.33 -24.87 -6.53
CA GLN A 375 -12.02 -24.05 -5.52
C GLN A 375 -11.08 -23.07 -4.83
N ALA A 376 -11.50 -21.82 -4.66
CA ALA A 376 -10.68 -20.81 -4.01
C ALA A 376 -10.46 -21.13 -2.52
N PHE A 377 -11.55 -21.45 -1.81
CA PHE A 377 -11.55 -21.80 -0.40
C PHE A 377 -12.17 -23.17 -0.15
N GLN A 378 -11.45 -24.03 0.57
CA GLN A 378 -12.03 -25.23 1.19
C GLN A 378 -11.97 -25.08 2.71
N THR A 379 -12.97 -24.39 3.27
CA THR A 379 -12.92 -23.81 4.62
C THR A 379 -14.23 -23.98 5.40
N ARG A 380 -14.13 -23.98 6.74
CA ARG A 380 -15.30 -23.80 7.63
C ARG A 380 -15.49 -22.38 8.13
N TYR A 381 -14.41 -21.63 8.35
CA TYR A 381 -14.40 -20.37 9.08
C TYR A 381 -13.58 -19.30 8.36
N ALA A 382 -13.79 -19.17 7.05
CA ALA A 382 -13.27 -18.03 6.29
C ALA A 382 -14.10 -16.78 6.58
N THR A 383 -13.42 -15.66 6.82
CA THR A 383 -14.02 -14.32 6.97
C THR A 383 -13.34 -13.37 5.98
N ILE A 384 -14.14 -12.76 5.11
CA ILE A 384 -13.69 -11.75 4.15
C ILE A 384 -14.36 -10.42 4.55
N PRO A 385 -13.66 -9.48 5.21
CA PRO A 385 -14.27 -8.26 5.75
C PRO A 385 -14.80 -7.26 4.70
N GLU A 386 -15.53 -6.25 5.16
CA GLU A 386 -16.31 -5.34 4.28
C GLU A 386 -15.44 -4.52 3.33
N ASP A 387 -14.29 -4.03 3.81
CA ASP A 387 -13.32 -3.28 3.00
C ASP A 387 -12.26 -4.20 2.39
N SER A 388 -12.55 -5.50 2.25
CA SER A 388 -11.63 -6.44 1.61
C SER A 388 -11.49 -6.15 0.11
N THR A 389 -10.26 -6.02 -0.34
CA THR A 389 -9.90 -5.82 -1.75
C THR A 389 -9.54 -7.13 -2.45
N VAL A 390 -9.94 -8.28 -1.88
CA VAL A 390 -9.61 -9.58 -2.45
C VAL A 390 -10.29 -9.78 -3.81
N THR A 391 -9.53 -10.26 -4.78
CA THR A 391 -10.05 -10.79 -6.04
C THR A 391 -9.92 -12.31 -6.06
N VAL A 392 -10.96 -13.00 -6.51
CA VAL A 392 -11.01 -14.46 -6.57
C VAL A 392 -11.44 -14.90 -7.96
N GLU A 393 -10.62 -15.73 -8.59
CA GLU A 393 -10.92 -16.41 -9.85
C GLU A 393 -10.90 -17.92 -9.60
N SER A 394 -12.03 -18.60 -9.83
CA SER A 394 -12.13 -20.05 -9.59
C SER A 394 -12.77 -20.82 -10.74
N GLY A 395 -12.17 -21.96 -11.09
CA GLY A 395 -12.68 -22.89 -12.10
C GLY A 395 -13.92 -23.70 -11.67
N GLY A 396 -14.31 -23.63 -10.41
CA GLY A 396 -15.46 -24.34 -9.83
C GLY A 396 -16.23 -23.47 -8.83
N ALA A 397 -15.84 -23.49 -7.56
CA ALA A 397 -16.56 -22.76 -6.50
C ALA A 397 -15.70 -21.74 -5.76
N VAL A 398 -16.31 -20.64 -5.31
CA VAL A 398 -15.67 -19.75 -4.32
C VAL A 398 -15.39 -20.55 -3.03
N PHE A 399 -16.42 -21.20 -2.48
CA PHE A 399 -16.33 -22.04 -1.29
C PHE A 399 -16.69 -23.49 -1.58
N TYR A 400 -15.83 -24.40 -1.14
CA TYR A 400 -16.12 -25.82 -1.03
C TYR A 400 -16.27 -26.19 0.45
N THR A 401 -17.51 -26.31 0.91
CA THR A 401 -17.85 -26.31 2.34
C THR A 401 -17.85 -27.69 2.95
N PHE A 402 -17.46 -27.76 4.23
CA PHE A 402 -17.67 -28.95 5.06
C PHE A 402 -19.00 -28.87 5.81
N SER A 403 -19.47 -30.00 6.36
CA SER A 403 -20.56 -29.97 7.33
C SER A 403 -20.26 -29.03 8.51
N GLY A 404 -21.23 -28.17 8.83
CA GLY A 404 -21.12 -27.15 9.88
C GLY A 404 -20.21 -25.95 9.54
N SER A 405 -20.01 -25.64 8.25
CA SER A 405 -19.32 -24.41 7.84
C SER A 405 -20.15 -23.15 8.11
N ASP A 406 -19.46 -22.08 8.50
CA ASP A 406 -19.95 -20.74 8.82
C ASP A 406 -18.95 -19.72 8.20
N ASN A 407 -18.78 -19.79 6.88
CA ASN A 407 -17.94 -18.85 6.13
C ASN A 407 -18.72 -17.54 5.91
N LYS A 408 -18.07 -16.38 6.03
CA LYS A 408 -18.71 -15.06 5.99
C LYS A 408 -18.00 -14.12 5.02
N VAL A 409 -18.77 -13.50 4.13
CA VAL A 409 -18.24 -12.57 3.12
C VAL A 409 -18.97 -11.24 3.22
N TYR A 410 -18.23 -10.18 3.48
CA TYR A 410 -18.71 -8.81 3.59
C TYR A 410 -18.23 -7.91 2.43
N GLY A 411 -17.22 -8.35 1.67
CA GLY A 411 -16.61 -7.60 0.56
C GLY A 411 -15.74 -8.51 -0.32
N GLY A 412 -15.08 -7.92 -1.33
CA GLY A 412 -14.30 -8.63 -2.36
C GLY A 412 -15.04 -8.83 -3.68
N ASP A 413 -14.29 -9.19 -4.72
CA ASP A 413 -14.78 -9.50 -6.07
C ASP A 413 -14.53 -10.98 -6.40
N PHE A 414 -15.56 -11.68 -6.89
CA PHE A 414 -15.57 -13.13 -7.06
C PHE A 414 -16.05 -13.56 -8.46
N ASP A 415 -15.14 -14.14 -9.24
CA ASP A 415 -15.46 -14.84 -10.49
C ASP A 415 -15.34 -16.36 -10.30
N ALA A 416 -16.49 -17.05 -10.32
CA ALA A 416 -16.56 -18.50 -10.21
C ALA A 416 -17.91 -18.99 -10.76
N PRO A 417 -18.00 -20.18 -11.40
CA PRO A 417 -19.27 -20.72 -11.85
C PRO A 417 -20.23 -21.15 -10.72
N ALA A 418 -19.77 -21.22 -9.46
CA ALA A 418 -20.61 -21.42 -8.27
C ALA A 418 -20.09 -20.64 -7.04
N ILE A 419 -21.00 -20.26 -6.14
CA ILE A 419 -20.62 -19.66 -4.84
C ILE A 419 -20.25 -20.74 -3.82
N VAL A 420 -21.11 -21.76 -3.66
CA VAL A 420 -20.91 -22.87 -2.73
C VAL A 420 -21.04 -24.21 -3.46
N GLU A 421 -20.05 -25.07 -3.27
CA GLU A 421 -20.14 -26.52 -3.46
C GLU A 421 -19.99 -27.24 -2.12
N GLU A 422 -20.67 -28.38 -1.96
CA GLU A 422 -20.75 -29.11 -0.69
C GLU A 422 -19.85 -30.36 -0.69
N TYR A 423 -19.05 -30.57 0.35
CA TYR A 423 -18.29 -31.82 0.53
C TYR A 423 -19.20 -33.02 0.87
N THR A 424 -20.37 -32.77 1.44
CA THR A 424 -21.32 -33.80 1.90
C THR A 424 -22.75 -33.30 1.78
N SER A 425 -23.63 -34.14 1.22
CA SER A 425 -25.07 -33.91 1.16
C SER A 425 -25.78 -34.08 2.51
N GLU A 426 -25.12 -34.70 3.50
CA GLU A 426 -25.64 -34.82 4.86
C GLU A 426 -25.15 -33.64 5.71
N GLN A 427 -26.10 -32.78 6.12
CA GLN A 427 -25.86 -31.53 6.86
C GLN A 427 -24.80 -30.64 6.19
N PRO A 428 -25.06 -30.11 4.99
CA PRO A 428 -24.12 -29.23 4.32
C PRO A 428 -23.86 -27.96 5.15
N GLY A 429 -22.63 -27.45 5.07
CA GLY A 429 -22.30 -26.12 5.55
C GLY A 429 -22.44 -25.11 4.41
N THR A 430 -22.56 -23.83 4.75
CA THR A 430 -22.78 -22.76 3.76
C THR A 430 -21.70 -21.68 3.88
N ALA A 431 -21.76 -20.72 2.96
CA ALA A 431 -21.32 -19.35 3.21
C ALA A 431 -22.55 -18.47 3.48
N THR A 432 -22.37 -17.37 4.22
CA THR A 432 -23.34 -16.29 4.37
C THR A 432 -22.75 -15.03 3.75
N ILE A 433 -23.46 -14.45 2.80
CA ILE A 433 -23.01 -13.30 2.01
C ILE A 433 -23.71 -12.04 2.52
N PHE A 434 -22.91 -11.16 3.10
CA PHE A 434 -23.31 -9.82 3.53
C PHE A 434 -22.92 -8.75 2.50
N GLY A 435 -21.89 -9.01 1.68
CA GLY A 435 -21.44 -8.10 0.62
C GLY A 435 -20.50 -8.72 -0.42
N GLY A 436 -20.11 -7.92 -1.42
CA GLY A 436 -19.15 -8.28 -2.50
C GLY A 436 -19.75 -8.23 -3.91
N THR A 437 -18.90 -8.40 -4.94
CA THR A 437 -19.31 -8.52 -6.35
C THR A 437 -19.15 -9.96 -6.84
N TYR A 438 -20.11 -10.48 -7.60
CA TYR A 438 -20.14 -11.88 -8.07
C TYR A 438 -20.50 -11.99 -9.55
N THR A 439 -19.86 -12.89 -10.32
CA THR A 439 -20.23 -13.17 -11.72
C THR A 439 -21.41 -14.13 -11.87
N VAL A 440 -21.76 -14.86 -10.80
CA VAL A 440 -22.97 -15.71 -10.71
C VAL A 440 -23.85 -15.26 -9.55
N SER A 441 -25.14 -15.59 -9.61
CA SER A 441 -26.11 -15.10 -8.64
C SER A 441 -25.84 -15.65 -7.23
N PRO A 442 -25.64 -14.79 -6.21
CA PRO A 442 -25.38 -15.22 -4.83
C PRO A 442 -26.66 -15.39 -4.00
N MET A 443 -27.86 -15.16 -4.57
CA MET A 443 -29.09 -14.91 -3.82
C MET A 443 -29.50 -16.01 -2.82
N ASP A 444 -29.18 -17.27 -3.09
CA ASP A 444 -29.44 -18.38 -2.15
C ASP A 444 -28.60 -18.31 -0.85
N TYR A 445 -27.59 -17.43 -0.81
CA TYR A 445 -26.62 -17.28 0.27
C TYR A 445 -26.60 -15.87 0.89
N VAL A 446 -27.37 -14.91 0.35
CA VAL A 446 -27.40 -13.53 0.85
C VAL A 446 -28.13 -13.45 2.20
N ASP A 447 -27.54 -12.75 3.16
CA ASP A 447 -28.19 -12.49 4.45
C ASP A 447 -29.45 -11.64 4.27
N GLY A 448 -30.52 -11.95 5.01
CA GLY A 448 -31.81 -11.28 4.88
C GLY A 448 -31.83 -9.80 5.30
N GLY A 449 -30.77 -9.31 5.96
CA GLY A 449 -30.56 -7.89 6.27
C GLY A 449 -29.73 -7.14 5.23
N SER A 450 -29.11 -7.82 4.27
CA SER A 450 -28.29 -7.20 3.21
C SER A 450 -29.13 -6.82 1.99
N ALA A 451 -28.72 -5.76 1.29
CA ALA A 451 -29.26 -5.41 -0.01
C ALA A 451 -28.50 -6.14 -1.14
N ALA A 452 -29.17 -6.40 -2.25
CA ALA A 452 -28.57 -7.04 -3.42
C ALA A 452 -29.19 -6.53 -4.73
N ALA A 453 -28.37 -6.33 -5.74
CA ALA A 453 -28.78 -5.95 -7.09
C ALA A 453 -27.94 -6.68 -8.16
N SER A 454 -28.51 -6.94 -9.33
CA SER A 454 -27.71 -7.19 -10.53
C SER A 454 -27.39 -5.85 -11.21
N TYR A 455 -26.20 -5.75 -11.80
CA TYR A 455 -25.73 -4.60 -12.56
C TYR A 455 -25.10 -5.08 -13.87
N THR A 456 -25.66 -4.64 -14.99
CA THR A 456 -25.14 -4.90 -16.33
C THR A 456 -24.76 -3.57 -16.96
N GLU A 457 -23.47 -3.30 -17.06
CA GLU A 457 -22.95 -2.14 -17.79
C GLU A 457 -23.21 -2.30 -19.30
N ALA A 458 -23.53 -1.20 -19.98
CA ALA A 458 -23.82 -1.20 -21.41
C ALA A 458 -22.72 -1.91 -22.24
N GLY A 459 -23.04 -3.08 -22.80
CA GLY A 459 -22.15 -3.87 -23.66
C GLY A 459 -21.15 -4.78 -22.92
N LYS A 460 -21.29 -4.97 -21.60
CA LYS A 460 -20.53 -5.94 -20.81
C LYS A 460 -21.44 -7.04 -20.27
N ASP A 461 -20.84 -8.11 -19.73
CA ASP A 461 -21.55 -9.12 -18.94
C ASP A 461 -22.02 -8.53 -17.61
N GLY A 462 -23.13 -9.06 -17.08
CA GLY A 462 -23.72 -8.62 -15.82
C GLY A 462 -23.02 -9.21 -14.60
N VAL A 463 -22.99 -8.44 -13.52
CA VAL A 463 -22.51 -8.88 -12.19
C VAL A 463 -23.60 -8.70 -11.13
N PHE A 464 -23.49 -9.42 -10.03
CA PHE A 464 -24.31 -9.23 -8.84
C PHE A 464 -23.51 -8.47 -7.78
N VAL A 465 -24.13 -7.49 -7.15
CA VAL A 465 -23.53 -6.65 -6.11
C VAL A 465 -24.37 -6.81 -4.85
N VAL A 466 -23.72 -7.19 -3.75
CA VAL A 466 -24.35 -7.33 -2.43
C VAL A 466 -23.69 -6.33 -1.48
N GLY A 467 -24.46 -5.77 -0.54
CA GLY A 467 -23.90 -4.88 0.49
C GLY A 467 -24.95 -4.00 1.17
N THR A 468 -24.50 -2.84 1.64
CA THR A 468 -25.38 -1.74 2.05
C THR A 468 -25.92 -0.98 0.83
N SER A 469 -26.98 -0.19 1.01
CA SER A 469 -27.48 0.72 -0.04
C SER A 469 -26.35 1.60 -0.59
N ASP A 470 -25.51 2.15 0.29
CA ASP A 470 -24.40 3.03 -0.08
C ASP A 470 -23.36 2.31 -0.95
N LYS A 471 -22.93 1.10 -0.58
CA LYS A 471 -21.95 0.31 -1.37
C LYS A 471 -22.50 -0.07 -2.75
N ILE A 472 -23.80 -0.35 -2.87
CA ILE A 472 -24.45 -0.61 -4.17
C ILE A 472 -24.56 0.69 -4.98
N ALA A 473 -25.00 1.79 -4.35
CA ALA A 473 -25.10 3.11 -4.99
C ALA A 473 -23.75 3.59 -5.52
N ASP A 474 -22.67 3.47 -4.74
CA ASP A 474 -21.30 3.78 -5.16
C ASP A 474 -20.90 2.99 -6.42
N LYS A 475 -21.15 1.67 -6.43
CA LYS A 475 -20.81 0.77 -7.56
C LYS A 475 -21.53 1.15 -8.86
N VAL A 476 -22.77 1.67 -8.78
CA VAL A 476 -23.59 2.01 -9.97
C VAL A 476 -23.70 3.52 -10.24
N SER A 477 -23.11 4.38 -9.41
CA SER A 477 -23.17 5.85 -9.51
C SER A 477 -22.70 6.40 -10.87
N LEU A 478 -21.72 5.72 -11.48
CA LEU A 478 -21.14 6.04 -12.78
C LEU A 478 -21.63 5.12 -13.92
N ALA A 479 -22.77 4.44 -13.74
CA ALA A 479 -23.35 3.59 -14.77
C ALA A 479 -23.63 4.38 -16.07
N PRO A 480 -23.06 4.01 -17.23
CA PRO A 480 -23.28 4.71 -18.50
C PRO A 480 -24.68 4.45 -19.07
N THR A 481 -25.15 5.35 -19.94
CA THR A 481 -26.39 5.21 -20.71
C THR A 481 -26.53 3.82 -21.35
N GLY A 482 -27.70 3.20 -21.20
CA GLY A 482 -27.98 1.83 -21.67
C GLY A 482 -27.63 0.72 -20.67
N SER A 483 -27.05 1.05 -19.51
CA SER A 483 -26.84 0.08 -18.43
C SER A 483 -28.17 -0.33 -17.78
N GLN A 484 -28.18 -1.49 -17.13
CA GLN A 484 -29.34 -2.04 -16.44
C GLN A 484 -28.97 -2.39 -14.99
N ILE A 485 -29.85 -2.04 -14.05
CA ILE A 485 -29.73 -2.32 -12.63
C ILE A 485 -31.04 -2.99 -12.19
N GLU A 486 -30.97 -4.21 -11.66
CA GLU A 486 -32.14 -4.91 -11.12
C GLU A 486 -31.94 -5.13 -9.63
N VAL A 487 -32.72 -4.45 -8.79
CA VAL A 487 -32.70 -4.67 -7.34
C VAL A 487 -33.45 -5.96 -7.02
N LEU A 488 -32.76 -6.87 -6.35
CA LEU A 488 -33.22 -8.23 -6.02
C LEU A 488 -33.66 -8.34 -4.55
N GLN A 489 -33.07 -7.55 -3.65
CA GLN A 489 -33.38 -7.56 -2.22
C GLN A 489 -33.00 -6.23 -1.55
N GLY A 490 -33.77 -5.83 -0.53
CA GLY A 490 -33.46 -4.73 0.37
C GLY A 490 -33.96 -3.35 -0.10
N ASP A 491 -33.97 -2.40 0.82
CA ASP A 491 -34.23 -0.98 0.50
C ASP A 491 -32.97 -0.35 -0.09
N ILE A 492 -33.08 0.34 -1.24
CA ILE A 492 -31.94 0.97 -1.93
C ILE A 492 -32.33 2.36 -2.45
N ASP A 493 -31.58 3.39 -2.07
CA ASP A 493 -31.66 4.74 -2.62
C ASP A 493 -30.46 5.01 -3.55
N LEU A 494 -30.73 5.11 -4.86
CA LEU A 494 -29.74 5.32 -5.91
C LEU A 494 -29.69 6.78 -6.38
N SER A 495 -28.47 7.29 -6.62
CA SER A 495 -28.22 8.57 -7.29
C SER A 495 -27.45 8.30 -8.58
N ILE A 496 -28.13 8.37 -9.73
CA ILE A 496 -27.57 8.03 -11.04
C ILE A 496 -27.56 9.30 -11.91
N ALA A 497 -26.36 9.72 -12.30
CA ALA A 497 -26.17 10.95 -13.08
C ALA A 497 -26.40 10.79 -14.59
N ALA A 498 -26.32 9.57 -15.11
CA ALA A 498 -26.51 9.30 -16.54
C ALA A 498 -27.99 9.13 -16.91
N ASP A 499 -28.37 9.75 -18.02
CA ASP A 499 -29.66 9.57 -18.67
C ASP A 499 -29.70 8.19 -19.38
N GLY A 500 -30.86 7.52 -19.40
CA GLY A 500 -31.07 6.25 -20.12
C GLY A 500 -30.51 4.98 -19.44
N VAL A 501 -30.32 4.97 -18.12
CA VAL A 501 -30.05 3.75 -17.32
C VAL A 501 -31.38 3.15 -16.89
N THR A 502 -31.57 1.84 -17.06
CA THR A 502 -32.82 1.16 -16.66
C THR A 502 -32.68 0.60 -15.26
N VAL A 503 -33.59 0.93 -14.35
CA VAL A 503 -33.66 0.41 -12.99
C VAL A 503 -34.96 -0.38 -12.79
N ILE A 504 -34.83 -1.61 -12.30
CA ILE A 504 -35.94 -2.54 -12.06
C ILE A 504 -35.96 -2.88 -10.57
N ASN A 505 -37.15 -2.90 -9.95
CA ASN A 505 -37.32 -3.44 -8.61
C ASN A 505 -38.02 -4.80 -8.67
N SER A 506 -37.23 -5.88 -8.64
CA SER A 506 -37.71 -7.26 -8.60
C SER A 506 -37.77 -7.82 -7.16
N GLY A 507 -37.26 -7.05 -6.19
CA GLY A 507 -37.16 -7.43 -4.78
C GLY A 507 -38.38 -7.11 -3.93
N ASN A 508 -38.19 -7.24 -2.62
CA ASN A 508 -39.21 -7.00 -1.59
C ASN A 508 -39.06 -5.66 -0.85
N GLY A 509 -38.10 -4.82 -1.25
CA GLY A 509 -37.80 -3.53 -0.63
C GLY A 509 -38.21 -2.32 -1.46
N THR A 510 -38.00 -1.15 -0.86
CA THR A 510 -38.26 0.16 -1.46
C THR A 510 -37.04 0.60 -2.26
N VAL A 511 -37.22 0.87 -3.55
CA VAL A 511 -36.15 1.37 -4.40
C VAL A 511 -36.47 2.78 -4.85
N LYS A 512 -35.53 3.71 -4.67
CA LYS A 512 -35.61 5.06 -5.25
C LYS A 512 -34.44 5.33 -6.16
N VAL A 513 -34.66 6.14 -7.18
CA VAL A 513 -33.63 6.64 -8.09
C VAL A 513 -33.85 8.13 -8.25
N ASN A 514 -32.85 8.95 -7.89
CA ASN A 514 -32.94 10.42 -7.96
C ASN A 514 -34.23 10.96 -7.29
N ASN A 515 -34.55 10.44 -6.10
CA ASN A 515 -35.76 10.68 -5.30
C ASN A 515 -37.10 10.19 -5.88
N ALA A 516 -37.14 9.57 -7.06
CA ALA A 516 -38.33 8.92 -7.62
C ALA A 516 -38.40 7.44 -7.21
N GLU A 517 -39.56 6.95 -6.78
CA GLU A 517 -39.76 5.55 -6.38
C GLU A 517 -39.94 4.63 -7.60
N VAL A 518 -39.25 3.49 -7.61
CA VAL A 518 -39.36 2.46 -8.66
C VAL A 518 -40.51 1.53 -8.33
N THR A 519 -41.60 1.65 -9.12
CA THR A 519 -42.76 0.75 -9.02
C THR A 519 -42.54 -0.53 -9.85
N GLN A 520 -43.58 -1.32 -10.10
CA GLN A 520 -43.45 -2.60 -10.85
C GLN A 520 -43.07 -2.43 -12.33
N ASP A 521 -43.25 -1.25 -12.91
CA ASP A 521 -42.74 -0.93 -14.25
C ASP A 521 -41.29 -0.41 -14.15
N PRO A 522 -40.36 -0.88 -15.01
CA PRO A 522 -38.97 -0.41 -15.04
C PRO A 522 -38.86 1.12 -15.13
N LEU A 523 -38.10 1.73 -14.22
CA LEU A 523 -37.80 3.15 -14.24
C LEU A 523 -36.53 3.39 -15.08
N VAL A 524 -36.67 4.11 -16.19
CA VAL A 524 -35.51 4.62 -16.94
C VAL A 524 -35.11 5.96 -16.35
N THR A 525 -33.81 6.14 -16.02
CA THR A 525 -33.30 7.43 -15.56
C THR A 525 -33.51 8.48 -16.64
N HIS A 526 -34.34 9.47 -16.32
CA HIS A 526 -34.68 10.63 -17.14
C HIS A 526 -34.76 10.36 -18.66
N THR A 527 -35.93 9.91 -19.12
CA THR A 527 -36.25 9.95 -20.56
C THR A 527 -36.47 11.40 -20.99
N HIS A 528 -35.66 11.91 -21.93
CA HIS A 528 -35.83 13.27 -22.44
C HIS A 528 -37.15 13.43 -23.23
N HIS A 529 -38.16 14.07 -22.66
CA HIS A 529 -39.36 14.52 -23.40
C HIS A 529 -39.10 15.85 -24.11
N ALA A 530 -38.09 15.87 -24.99
CA ALA A 530 -37.65 17.10 -25.62
C ALA A 530 -38.60 17.56 -26.73
N VAL A 531 -39.08 18.80 -26.63
CA VAL A 531 -39.92 19.42 -27.65
C VAL A 531 -39.03 19.98 -28.75
N LYS A 532 -39.31 19.63 -30.01
CA LYS A 532 -38.65 20.24 -31.17
C LYS A 532 -39.02 21.73 -31.27
N ILE A 533 -38.02 22.57 -31.36
CA ILE A 533 -38.12 23.99 -31.72
C ILE A 533 -37.58 24.15 -33.13
N ASP A 534 -38.46 24.49 -34.08
CA ASP A 534 -38.05 24.74 -35.47
C ASP A 534 -37.13 25.97 -35.56
N ALA A 535 -36.24 25.96 -36.55
CA ALA A 535 -35.34 27.08 -36.82
C ALA A 535 -36.15 28.36 -37.14
N LYS A 536 -35.77 29.48 -36.50
CA LYS A 536 -36.29 30.81 -36.81
C LYS A 536 -35.17 31.63 -37.43
N GLU A 537 -35.38 32.13 -38.64
CA GLU A 537 -34.45 33.07 -39.28
C GLU A 537 -34.29 34.35 -38.44
N ALA A 538 -33.06 34.83 -38.29
CA ALA A 538 -32.78 36.07 -37.59
C ALA A 538 -33.18 37.29 -38.42
N THR A 539 -33.87 38.23 -37.78
CA THR A 539 -34.33 39.47 -38.43
C THR A 539 -33.36 40.62 -38.16
N ALA A 540 -33.63 41.82 -38.67
CA ALA A 540 -32.80 42.99 -38.39
C ALA A 540 -32.86 43.48 -36.91
N THR A 541 -33.84 43.01 -36.12
CA THR A 541 -34.09 43.49 -34.74
C THR A 541 -34.40 42.39 -33.72
N GLU A 542 -34.66 41.17 -34.15
CA GLU A 542 -34.89 40.01 -33.30
C GLU A 542 -33.91 38.89 -33.66
N ASN A 543 -33.32 38.27 -32.64
CA ASN A 543 -32.56 37.04 -32.82
C ASN A 543 -33.45 35.94 -33.42
N GLY A 544 -32.82 35.13 -34.26
CA GLY A 544 -33.32 33.84 -34.69
C GLY A 544 -32.76 32.71 -33.80
N ASN A 545 -33.03 31.48 -34.21
CA ASN A 545 -32.46 30.28 -33.62
C ASN A 545 -32.25 29.21 -34.69
N ILE A 546 -31.24 28.35 -34.49
CA ILE A 546 -31.13 27.09 -35.24
C ILE A 546 -32.28 26.16 -34.85
N GLU A 547 -32.43 25.04 -35.55
CA GLU A 547 -33.31 23.95 -35.11
C GLU A 547 -32.68 23.26 -33.89
N TYR A 548 -33.47 23.06 -32.82
CA TYR A 548 -33.00 22.39 -31.61
C TYR A 548 -34.16 21.68 -30.88
N TRP A 549 -33.83 20.82 -29.93
CA TRP A 549 -34.78 20.14 -29.05
C TRP A 549 -34.53 20.58 -27.61
N TYR A 550 -35.59 20.93 -26.89
CA TYR A 550 -35.50 21.37 -25.49
C TYR A 550 -36.29 20.46 -24.57
N CYS A 551 -35.63 19.88 -23.56
CA CYS A 551 -36.27 19.05 -22.55
C CYS A 551 -36.63 19.91 -21.33
N ALA A 552 -37.91 20.23 -21.16
CA ALA A 552 -38.40 21.02 -20.03
C ALA A 552 -38.19 20.32 -18.67
N ASP A 553 -38.12 18.99 -18.67
CA ASP A 553 -37.97 18.15 -17.49
C ASP A 553 -36.56 18.24 -16.85
N CYS A 554 -35.52 18.60 -17.63
CA CYS A 554 -34.13 18.77 -17.14
C CYS A 554 -33.46 20.10 -17.53
N GLY A 555 -34.10 20.94 -18.34
CA GLY A 555 -33.58 22.24 -18.78
C GLY A 555 -32.49 22.18 -19.86
N LYS A 556 -32.20 21.00 -20.43
CA LYS A 556 -31.16 20.79 -21.45
C LYS A 556 -31.64 21.06 -22.88
N TYR A 557 -30.69 21.38 -23.75
CA TYR A 557 -30.89 21.65 -25.18
C TYR A 557 -30.06 20.65 -26.02
N PHE A 558 -30.59 20.23 -27.16
CA PHE A 558 -29.96 19.23 -28.04
C PHE A 558 -30.03 19.64 -29.51
N SER A 559 -29.01 19.29 -30.29
CA SER A 559 -28.88 19.66 -31.72
C SER A 559 -29.64 18.73 -32.69
N GLY A 560 -30.25 17.63 -32.23
CA GLY A 560 -30.88 16.63 -33.10
C GLY A 560 -31.89 15.75 -32.39
N GLU A 561 -32.85 15.19 -33.14
CA GLU A 561 -33.97 14.37 -32.67
C GLU A 561 -33.56 13.12 -31.87
N ALA A 562 -32.34 12.61 -32.07
CA ALA A 562 -31.80 11.49 -31.29
C ALA A 562 -31.39 11.88 -29.86
N LEU A 563 -31.33 13.18 -29.53
CA LEU A 563 -31.00 13.74 -28.22
C LEU A 563 -29.62 13.30 -27.66
N THR A 564 -28.69 12.92 -28.55
CA THR A 564 -27.35 12.42 -28.21
C THR A 564 -26.26 13.50 -28.12
N GLN A 565 -26.55 14.73 -28.53
CA GLN A 565 -25.61 15.85 -28.52
C GLN A 565 -26.23 17.03 -27.79
N GLU A 566 -25.83 17.19 -26.52
CA GLU A 566 -26.18 18.35 -25.69
C GLU A 566 -25.47 19.61 -26.21
N ILE A 567 -26.17 20.74 -26.19
CA ILE A 567 -25.70 22.08 -26.57
C ILE A 567 -26.16 23.10 -25.54
N SER A 568 -25.55 24.28 -25.49
CA SER A 568 -26.04 25.37 -24.63
C SER A 568 -27.18 26.14 -25.29
N LEU A 569 -27.95 26.89 -24.49
CA LEU A 569 -28.93 27.86 -25.03
C LEU A 569 -28.25 28.87 -25.97
N ALA A 570 -27.01 29.28 -25.70
CA ALA A 570 -26.30 30.24 -26.55
C ALA A 570 -26.01 29.67 -27.95
N ASP A 571 -25.68 28.38 -28.05
CA ASP A 571 -25.46 27.68 -29.33
C ASP A 571 -26.73 27.58 -30.17
N THR A 572 -27.92 27.69 -29.55
CA THR A 572 -29.19 27.73 -30.28
C THR A 572 -29.44 29.06 -30.98
N VAL A 573 -28.80 30.16 -30.55
CA VAL A 573 -29.19 31.53 -30.94
C VAL A 573 -28.48 31.99 -32.21
N ILE A 574 -29.24 32.50 -33.18
CA ILE A 574 -28.71 33.21 -34.36
C ILE A 574 -28.89 34.72 -34.13
N PRO A 575 -27.81 35.53 -34.02
CA PRO A 575 -27.92 36.97 -33.82
C PRO A 575 -28.64 37.71 -34.96
N ALA A 576 -29.32 38.81 -34.61
CA ALA A 576 -29.96 39.73 -35.56
C ALA A 576 -28.99 40.32 -36.61
N THR A 577 -29.52 40.67 -37.80
CA THR A 577 -28.73 40.81 -39.06
C THR A 577 -28.51 42.26 -39.57
N GLY A 578 -28.60 43.30 -38.73
CA GLY A 578 -28.47 44.71 -39.15
C GLY A 578 -27.74 45.67 -38.19
N GLU A 579 -27.17 46.76 -38.74
CA GLU A 579 -26.29 47.73 -38.05
C GLU A 579 -26.54 49.20 -38.49
N PRO A 580 -26.09 50.24 -37.75
CA PRO A 580 -25.48 50.22 -36.41
C PRO A 580 -26.19 51.17 -35.41
N GLY A 581 -26.42 50.69 -34.17
CA GLY A 581 -27.02 51.45 -33.05
C GLY A 581 -26.07 51.72 -31.87
N ALA A 582 -24.84 51.25 -31.98
CA ALA A 582 -23.71 51.46 -31.07
C ALA A 582 -22.45 51.22 -31.90
N ARG A 583 -21.42 52.07 -31.80
CA ARG A 583 -20.09 51.81 -32.37
C ARG A 583 -19.09 51.64 -31.25
N ASP A 584 -18.19 50.68 -31.41
CA ASP A 584 -17.08 50.50 -30.47
C ASP A 584 -16.14 51.70 -30.51
N VAL A 585 -15.97 52.33 -29.35
CA VAL A 585 -14.97 53.34 -29.06
C VAL A 585 -13.80 52.63 -28.40
N TYR A 586 -12.78 52.28 -29.19
CA TYR A 586 -11.50 51.81 -28.69
C TYR A 586 -10.49 52.96 -28.66
N TYR A 587 -9.85 53.17 -27.50
CA TYR A 587 -8.72 54.08 -27.37
C TYR A 587 -7.60 53.42 -26.56
N LYS A 588 -6.35 53.77 -26.86
CA LYS A 588 -5.17 53.41 -26.07
C LYS A 588 -4.31 54.65 -25.83
N ASP A 589 -4.10 55.00 -24.57
CA ASP A 589 -3.20 56.08 -24.18
C ASP A 589 -1.77 55.71 -24.59
N ALA A 590 -1.15 56.56 -25.41
CA ALA A 590 0.16 56.28 -26.01
C ALA A 590 1.33 56.38 -25.01
N SER A 591 1.12 56.94 -23.81
CA SER A 591 2.16 57.18 -22.82
C SER A 591 2.19 56.13 -21.70
N THR A 592 1.02 55.63 -21.30
CA THR A 592 0.83 54.65 -20.23
C THR A 592 0.43 53.28 -20.75
N GLY A 593 -0.11 53.19 -21.97
CA GLY A 593 -0.65 51.95 -22.53
C GLY A 593 -2.07 51.59 -22.07
N ILE A 594 -2.71 52.42 -21.23
CA ILE A 594 -4.05 52.18 -20.70
C ILE A 594 -5.11 52.25 -21.82
N THR A 595 -6.03 51.30 -21.84
CA THR A 595 -7.06 51.16 -22.89
C THR A 595 -8.46 51.49 -22.38
N LEU A 596 -9.28 52.07 -23.25
CA LEU A 596 -10.73 52.21 -23.10
C LEU A 596 -11.44 51.37 -24.16
N HIS A 597 -12.45 50.62 -23.73
CA HIS A 597 -13.45 50.02 -24.59
C HIS A 597 -14.84 50.44 -24.08
N ALA A 598 -15.56 51.17 -24.92
CA ALA A 598 -16.91 51.64 -24.66
C ALA A 598 -17.71 51.58 -25.97
N ASP A 599 -19.01 51.84 -25.91
CA ASP A 599 -19.79 52.12 -27.12
C ASP A 599 -20.27 53.58 -27.16
N THR A 600 -20.62 54.08 -28.35
CA THR A 600 -21.01 55.48 -28.60
C THR A 600 -22.19 56.01 -27.77
N ARG A 601 -22.94 55.15 -27.08
CA ARG A 601 -24.02 55.50 -26.13
C ARG A 601 -23.47 55.81 -24.74
N ALA A 602 -22.43 55.09 -24.30
CA ALA A 602 -21.75 55.32 -23.03
C ALA A 602 -20.72 56.45 -23.14
N VAL A 603 -20.04 56.58 -24.29
CA VAL A 603 -18.98 57.56 -24.52
C VAL A 603 -19.13 58.21 -25.91
N PRO A 604 -19.25 59.54 -26.03
CA PRO A 604 -19.42 60.21 -27.33
C PRO A 604 -18.27 59.94 -28.34
N GLU A 605 -18.59 59.92 -29.63
CA GLU A 605 -17.61 59.74 -30.72
C GLU A 605 -16.55 60.86 -30.69
N GLY A 606 -15.26 60.48 -30.75
CA GLY A 606 -14.12 61.41 -30.65
C GLY A 606 -13.58 61.66 -29.24
N THR A 607 -14.12 61.00 -28.21
CA THR A 607 -13.58 61.00 -26.84
C THR A 607 -12.32 60.13 -26.74
N TYR A 608 -11.38 60.51 -25.86
CA TYR A 608 -10.12 59.79 -25.61
C TYR A 608 -9.74 59.79 -24.12
N LEU A 609 -8.81 58.92 -23.71
CA LEU A 609 -8.23 58.95 -22.36
C LEU A 609 -7.02 59.88 -22.30
N VAL A 610 -6.85 60.54 -21.16
CA VAL A 610 -5.58 61.10 -20.71
C VAL A 610 -5.23 60.39 -19.41
N ALA A 611 -4.24 59.51 -19.45
CA ALA A 611 -3.77 58.79 -18.27
C ALA A 611 -2.37 59.24 -17.85
N LYS A 612 -2.16 59.48 -16.55
CA LYS A 612 -0.87 59.92 -16.00
C LYS A 612 -0.45 59.01 -14.86
N PRO A 613 0.78 58.45 -14.86
CA PRO A 613 1.32 57.77 -13.70
C PRO A 613 1.46 58.77 -12.54
N VAL A 614 0.96 58.42 -11.36
CA VAL A 614 1.15 59.19 -10.12
C VAL A 614 2.34 58.58 -9.38
N THR A 615 3.37 59.38 -9.14
CA THR A 615 4.68 58.93 -8.62
C THR A 615 4.77 59.03 -7.09
N GLU A 616 5.73 58.32 -6.48
CA GLU A 616 5.90 58.33 -5.00
C GLU A 616 6.18 59.71 -4.38
N ALA A 617 6.55 60.71 -5.21
CA ALA A 617 6.78 62.08 -4.77
C ALA A 617 5.48 62.91 -4.64
N GLU A 618 4.36 62.40 -5.13
CA GLU A 618 3.07 63.10 -5.19
C GLU A 618 2.18 62.76 -3.99
N GLN A 619 1.46 63.76 -3.48
CA GLN A 619 0.61 63.62 -2.29
C GLN A 619 -0.47 62.53 -2.47
N ASP A 620 -1.00 62.38 -3.68
CA ASP A 620 -2.04 61.40 -4.01
C ASP A 620 -1.53 59.96 -3.93
N TYR A 621 -0.25 59.72 -4.25
CA TYR A 621 0.38 58.42 -4.05
C TYR A 621 0.56 58.10 -2.56
N ALA A 622 0.96 59.09 -1.75
CA ALA A 622 1.05 58.93 -0.30
C ALA A 622 -0.33 58.63 0.33
N ALA A 623 -1.40 59.27 -0.16
CA ALA A 623 -2.77 58.98 0.26
C ALA A 623 -3.22 57.57 -0.15
N ALA A 624 -3.01 57.16 -1.40
CA ALA A 624 -3.33 55.81 -1.86
C ALA A 624 -2.53 54.73 -1.08
N LYS A 625 -1.26 54.99 -0.77
CA LYS A 625 -0.40 54.11 0.02
C LYS A 625 -0.95 53.86 1.43
N GLU A 626 -1.46 54.90 2.09
CA GLU A 626 -2.08 54.79 3.42
C GLU A 626 -3.41 54.02 3.37
N LEU A 627 -4.22 54.22 2.32
CA LEU A 627 -5.50 53.52 2.12
C LEU A 627 -5.33 52.03 1.77
N LEU A 628 -4.24 51.67 1.07
CA LEU A 628 -4.00 50.32 0.58
C LEU A 628 -2.99 49.51 1.41
N LYS A 629 -2.39 50.08 2.47
CA LYS A 629 -1.34 49.44 3.30
C LYS A 629 -1.67 48.02 3.79
N ASP A 630 -2.95 47.77 4.09
CA ASP A 630 -3.45 46.48 4.61
C ASP A 630 -4.15 45.62 3.53
N LYS A 631 -4.15 46.05 2.26
CA LYS A 631 -4.85 45.40 1.12
C LYS A 631 -3.95 45.06 -0.07
N ALA A 632 -2.91 45.87 -0.32
CA ALA A 632 -1.94 45.69 -1.39
C ALA A 632 -0.54 45.43 -0.83
N GLY A 633 0.21 44.49 -1.41
CA GLY A 633 1.64 44.30 -1.15
C GLY A 633 2.52 45.31 -1.90
N LYS A 634 2.10 45.65 -3.12
CA LYS A 634 2.66 46.69 -4.01
C LYS A 634 1.57 47.15 -4.99
N PHE A 635 1.66 48.39 -5.47
CA PHE A 635 0.72 48.94 -6.45
C PHE A 635 1.38 49.97 -7.37
N VAL A 636 0.73 50.23 -8.52
CA VAL A 636 0.96 51.40 -9.38
C VAL A 636 -0.32 52.23 -9.45
N LEU A 637 -0.20 53.55 -9.45
CA LEU A 637 -1.32 54.48 -9.41
C LEU A 637 -1.36 55.33 -10.70
N TYR A 638 -2.54 55.48 -11.28
CA TYR A 638 -2.76 56.33 -12.45
C TYR A 638 -3.94 57.28 -12.21
N ASP A 639 -3.76 58.55 -12.53
CA ASP A 639 -4.87 59.50 -12.72
C ASP A 639 -5.37 59.32 -14.16
N ILE A 640 -6.58 58.79 -14.32
CA ILE A 640 -7.19 58.45 -15.61
C ILE A 640 -8.40 59.36 -15.83
N THR A 641 -8.27 60.33 -16.72
CA THR A 641 -9.35 61.25 -17.11
C THR A 641 -9.90 60.88 -18.49
N LEU A 642 -11.22 60.80 -18.64
CA LEU A 642 -11.90 60.71 -19.92
C LEU A 642 -12.16 62.13 -20.47
N VAL A 643 -11.75 62.40 -21.72
CA VAL A 643 -11.75 63.74 -22.31
C VAL A 643 -12.53 63.75 -23.63
N ASN A 644 -13.52 64.63 -23.74
CA ASN A 644 -14.35 64.76 -24.95
C ASN A 644 -13.58 65.36 -26.15
N ALA A 645 -14.19 65.37 -27.32
CA ALA A 645 -13.58 65.91 -28.55
C ALA A 645 -13.27 67.43 -28.49
N GLN A 646 -13.73 68.13 -27.45
CA GLN A 646 -13.48 69.56 -27.18
C GLN A 646 -12.34 69.80 -26.17
N GLY A 647 -11.80 68.74 -25.56
CA GLY A 647 -10.73 68.82 -24.56
C GLY A 647 -11.22 68.96 -23.12
N GLU A 648 -12.52 68.76 -22.85
CA GLU A 648 -13.12 68.86 -21.52
C GLU A 648 -13.21 67.48 -20.86
N ALA A 649 -12.96 67.42 -19.54
CA ALA A 649 -13.12 66.20 -18.76
C ALA A 649 -14.60 65.83 -18.58
N ILE A 650 -14.93 64.57 -18.82
CA ILE A 650 -16.30 64.03 -18.71
C ILE A 650 -16.31 62.70 -17.95
N GLN A 651 -17.49 62.30 -17.47
CA GLN A 651 -17.79 60.94 -17.02
C GLN A 651 -18.64 60.22 -18.08
N PRO A 652 -18.59 58.89 -18.19
CA PRO A 652 -19.38 58.14 -19.16
C PRO A 652 -20.86 58.15 -18.75
N ALA A 653 -21.74 57.95 -19.73
CA ALA A 653 -23.19 57.88 -19.54
C ALA A 653 -23.70 56.46 -19.18
N GLY A 654 -22.78 55.51 -18.96
CA GLY A 654 -23.03 54.11 -18.64
C GLY A 654 -21.71 53.35 -18.46
N PRO A 655 -21.75 52.04 -18.22
CA PRO A 655 -20.55 51.26 -17.93
C PRO A 655 -19.60 51.19 -19.13
N VAL A 656 -18.31 51.30 -18.84
CA VAL A 656 -17.20 51.18 -19.79
C VAL A 656 -16.15 50.24 -19.25
N ILE A 657 -15.34 49.65 -20.13
CA ILE A 657 -14.25 48.75 -19.74
C ILE A 657 -12.93 49.50 -19.90
N ILE A 658 -12.13 49.53 -18.84
CA ILE A 658 -10.75 50.03 -18.89
C ILE A 658 -9.77 48.87 -18.70
N GLY A 659 -8.65 48.93 -19.41
CA GLY A 659 -7.55 47.98 -19.28
C GLY A 659 -6.29 48.70 -18.83
N ILE A 660 -5.70 48.26 -17.72
CA ILE A 660 -4.45 48.80 -17.17
C ILE A 660 -3.32 47.79 -17.43
N PRO A 661 -2.19 48.18 -18.06
CA PRO A 661 -1.07 47.26 -18.26
C PRO A 661 -0.53 46.73 -16.93
N VAL A 662 -0.36 45.42 -16.83
CA VAL A 662 0.22 44.76 -15.66
C VAL A 662 1.73 44.99 -15.66
N PRO A 663 2.33 45.62 -14.63
CA PRO A 663 3.77 45.85 -14.61
C PRO A 663 4.55 44.54 -14.47
N ASP A 664 5.74 44.49 -15.08
CA ASP A 664 6.63 43.32 -14.99
C ASP A 664 6.91 42.94 -13.53
N GLY A 665 6.77 41.65 -13.20
CA GLY A 665 6.98 41.13 -11.85
C GLY A 665 5.80 41.26 -10.87
N TYR A 666 4.60 41.59 -11.37
CA TYR A 666 3.34 41.38 -10.63
C TYR A 666 2.82 39.94 -10.83
N ASP A 667 2.28 39.34 -9.76
CA ASP A 667 1.55 38.08 -9.80
C ASP A 667 0.17 38.29 -10.41
N LYS A 668 0.02 37.79 -11.65
CA LYS A 668 -1.21 37.86 -12.44
C LYS A 668 -2.41 37.18 -11.79
N THR A 669 -2.19 36.23 -10.89
CA THR A 669 -3.26 35.49 -10.18
C THR A 669 -3.78 36.23 -8.94
N ALA A 670 -3.04 37.23 -8.46
CA ALA A 670 -3.34 37.99 -7.25
C ALA A 670 -3.68 39.48 -7.52
N LEU A 671 -4.09 39.81 -8.75
CA LEU A 671 -4.38 41.19 -9.14
C LEU A 671 -5.71 41.73 -8.59
N THR A 672 -5.72 43.02 -8.31
CA THR A 672 -6.91 43.79 -7.95
C THR A 672 -6.76 45.24 -8.40
N VAL A 673 -7.85 45.93 -8.72
CA VAL A 673 -7.82 47.37 -8.99
C VAL A 673 -8.64 48.10 -7.94
N HIS A 674 -8.10 49.19 -7.41
CA HIS A 674 -8.80 50.06 -6.48
C HIS A 674 -9.06 51.44 -7.09
N HIS A 675 -10.32 51.86 -7.11
CA HIS A 675 -10.68 53.25 -7.38
C HIS A 675 -10.43 54.06 -6.11
N ILE A 676 -9.63 55.13 -6.20
CA ILE A 676 -9.32 56.04 -5.09
C ILE A 676 -10.14 57.32 -5.27
N GLY A 677 -11.11 57.52 -4.37
CA GLY A 677 -11.95 58.72 -4.35
C GLY A 677 -11.24 59.94 -3.76
N ASP A 678 -11.61 61.13 -4.20
CA ASP A 678 -11.14 62.40 -3.62
C ASP A 678 -11.65 62.63 -2.17
N ASP A 679 -12.58 61.81 -1.71
CA ASP A 679 -13.05 61.70 -0.32
C ASP A 679 -12.17 60.79 0.56
N HIS A 680 -11.04 60.31 0.02
CA HIS A 680 -10.14 59.33 0.62
C HIS A 680 -10.78 57.95 0.88
N THR A 681 -11.74 57.53 0.04
CA THR A 681 -12.22 56.14 0.01
C THR A 681 -11.48 55.30 -1.04
N ALA A 682 -11.47 53.98 -0.85
CA ALA A 682 -10.89 53.01 -1.79
C ALA A 682 -11.87 51.86 -2.06
N GLU A 683 -12.49 51.84 -3.25
CA GLU A 683 -13.42 50.79 -3.69
C GLU A 683 -12.65 49.73 -4.51
N GLU A 684 -12.87 48.44 -4.22
CA GLU A 684 -12.17 47.32 -4.86
C GLU A 684 -12.97 46.75 -6.04
N TYR A 685 -12.27 46.53 -7.16
CA TYR A 685 -12.79 45.95 -8.39
C TYR A 685 -12.05 44.63 -8.68
N GLY A 686 -12.82 43.57 -8.93
CA GLY A 686 -12.29 42.31 -9.44
C GLY A 686 -11.70 42.48 -10.84
N VAL A 687 -10.57 41.84 -11.11
CA VAL A 687 -9.80 42.00 -12.35
C VAL A 687 -9.91 40.75 -13.22
N ALA A 688 -10.16 40.94 -14.51
CA ALA A 688 -9.89 39.93 -15.51
C ALA A 688 -8.53 40.22 -16.19
N GLU A 689 -7.56 39.32 -16.06
CA GLU A 689 -6.26 39.43 -16.74
C GLU A 689 -6.32 38.76 -18.12
N ASN A 690 -5.88 39.46 -19.16
CA ASN A 690 -5.62 38.86 -20.46
C ASN A 690 -4.47 39.57 -21.18
N GLU A 691 -3.58 38.80 -21.82
CA GLU A 691 -2.43 39.29 -22.60
C GLU A 691 -1.54 40.37 -21.92
N GLY A 692 -1.46 40.39 -20.58
CA GLY A 692 -0.69 41.38 -19.82
C GLY A 692 -1.46 42.66 -19.47
N MET A 693 -2.78 42.67 -19.64
CA MET A 693 -3.67 43.77 -19.29
C MET A 693 -4.66 43.33 -18.21
N ALA A 694 -4.83 44.16 -17.18
CA ALA A 694 -5.83 44.01 -16.14
C ALA A 694 -7.09 44.80 -16.51
N TYR A 695 -8.19 44.11 -16.81
CA TYR A 695 -9.45 44.73 -17.21
C TYR A 695 -10.44 44.84 -16.05
N ILE A 696 -11.09 46.00 -15.95
CA ILE A 696 -12.25 46.23 -15.07
C ILE A 696 -13.38 46.98 -15.81
N GLN A 697 -14.61 46.77 -15.38
CA GLN A 697 -15.76 47.59 -15.76
C GLN A 697 -15.96 48.71 -14.72
N THR A 698 -16.17 49.94 -15.18
CA THR A 698 -16.40 51.10 -14.32
C THR A 698 -17.36 52.11 -14.97
N GLU A 699 -17.97 52.96 -14.16
CA GLU A 699 -18.82 54.10 -14.57
C GLU A 699 -18.16 55.44 -14.22
N HIS A 700 -16.89 55.43 -13.79
CA HIS A 700 -16.19 56.62 -13.30
C HIS A 700 -14.72 56.70 -13.76
N PHE A 701 -14.21 57.91 -13.93
CA PHE A 701 -12.83 58.25 -14.25
C PHE A 701 -12.24 59.15 -13.17
N SER A 702 -11.08 58.75 -12.67
CA SER A 702 -10.43 59.26 -11.46
C SER A 702 -9.07 58.54 -11.31
N LYS A 703 -8.55 58.45 -10.09
CA LYS A 703 -7.34 57.74 -9.71
C LYS A 703 -7.63 56.24 -9.53
N TYR A 704 -6.87 55.39 -10.22
CA TYR A 704 -6.96 53.93 -10.14
C TYR A 704 -5.61 53.31 -9.80
N ALA A 705 -5.60 52.49 -8.75
CA ALA A 705 -4.43 51.73 -8.31
C ALA A 705 -4.56 50.26 -8.76
N LEU A 706 -3.69 49.79 -9.66
CA LEU A 706 -3.52 48.37 -9.93
C LEU A 706 -2.55 47.79 -8.90
N ALA A 707 -3.00 46.79 -8.15
CA ALA A 707 -2.30 46.26 -6.99
C ALA A 707 -2.19 44.73 -7.03
N GLU A 708 -1.14 44.21 -6.41
CA GLU A 708 -1.00 42.80 -6.04
C GLU A 708 -1.53 42.63 -4.61
N LYS A 709 -2.51 41.74 -4.42
CA LYS A 709 -3.15 41.48 -3.11
C LYS A 709 -2.12 41.01 -2.09
N GLY A 710 -2.08 41.66 -0.94
CA GLY A 710 -1.11 41.40 0.12
C GLY A 710 -1.06 42.51 1.16
N ARG A 711 -0.10 42.46 2.08
CA ARG A 711 0.11 43.53 3.06
C ARG A 711 1.45 44.22 2.78
N MET A 712 1.45 45.55 2.64
CA MET A 712 2.68 46.32 2.53
C MET A 712 3.49 46.16 3.82
N SER A 713 4.76 45.81 3.70
CA SER A 713 5.61 45.48 4.86
C SER A 713 5.94 46.73 5.69
N GLY A 714 5.13 46.98 6.71
CA GLY A 714 5.33 47.96 7.77
C GLY A 714 5.11 47.34 9.14
N THR A 715 5.96 47.68 10.11
CA THR A 715 5.96 47.05 11.45
C THR A 715 4.69 47.32 12.27
N GLY A 716 3.92 46.26 12.55
CA GLY A 716 3.09 46.13 13.75
C GLY A 716 1.68 46.74 13.70
N GLY A 717 0.66 45.88 13.63
CA GLY A 717 -0.75 46.27 13.80
C GLY A 717 -1.71 45.11 13.58
N THR A 718 -2.58 44.85 14.56
CA THR A 718 -3.56 43.75 14.60
C THR A 718 -4.69 43.89 13.57
N ALA A 719 -5.25 42.75 13.14
CA ALA A 719 -6.35 42.69 12.18
C ALA A 719 -7.63 43.37 12.69
N ALA A 720 -8.39 43.95 11.76
CA ALA A 720 -9.76 44.41 11.96
C ALA A 720 -10.64 43.99 10.76
N ASP A 721 -11.90 43.73 11.06
CA ASP A 721 -12.94 43.18 10.19
C ASP A 721 -13.63 44.26 9.33
N GLY A 722 -14.41 43.83 8.33
CA GLY A 722 -15.55 44.62 7.82
C GLY A 722 -15.40 45.18 6.41
N GLY A 723 -15.76 44.38 5.40
CA GLY A 723 -15.93 44.88 4.03
C GLY A 723 -16.24 43.77 3.02
N THR A 724 -17.49 43.29 3.00
CA THR A 724 -17.99 42.44 1.90
C THR A 724 -17.78 43.16 0.56
N PRO A 725 -17.15 42.53 -0.44
CA PRO A 725 -17.16 43.05 -1.79
C PRO A 725 -18.61 43.24 -2.26
N LYS A 726 -18.88 44.26 -3.07
CA LYS A 726 -20.11 44.26 -3.88
C LYS A 726 -19.95 43.19 -4.96
N THR A 727 -20.24 41.94 -4.63
CA THR A 727 -20.65 40.94 -5.60
C THR A 727 -22.07 41.26 -6.06
N GLY A 728 -22.20 42.40 -6.75
CA GLY A 728 -23.29 42.67 -7.68
C GLY A 728 -22.77 42.25 -9.05
N ASP A 729 -23.39 41.23 -9.62
CA ASP A 729 -23.12 40.68 -10.95
C ASP A 729 -21.67 40.26 -11.22
N THR A 730 -21.40 38.96 -11.07
CA THR A 730 -20.44 38.31 -11.98
C THR A 730 -21.08 38.27 -13.37
N ALA A 731 -21.10 39.43 -14.03
CA ALA A 731 -21.19 39.47 -15.48
C ALA A 731 -20.02 38.63 -16.01
N ASP A 732 -20.33 37.60 -16.80
CA ASP A 732 -19.29 36.90 -17.52
C ASP A 732 -18.61 37.91 -18.46
N MET A 733 -17.35 38.26 -18.14
CA MET A 733 -16.57 39.24 -18.90
C MET A 733 -15.90 38.60 -20.14
N THR A 734 -15.96 37.27 -20.28
CA THR A 734 -15.41 36.52 -21.42
C THR A 734 -15.90 37.04 -22.80
N PRO A 735 -17.18 37.39 -23.02
CA PRO A 735 -17.66 37.96 -24.28
C PRO A 735 -17.04 39.33 -24.57
N TYR A 736 -16.85 40.15 -23.54
CA TYR A 736 -16.26 41.48 -23.67
C TYR A 736 -14.75 41.42 -23.94
N ILE A 737 -14.03 40.48 -23.33
CA ILE A 737 -12.59 40.26 -23.57
C ILE A 737 -12.33 39.76 -25.00
N LEU A 738 -13.25 38.96 -25.56
CA LEU A 738 -13.23 38.55 -26.97
C LEU A 738 -13.48 39.72 -27.93
N LEU A 739 -14.40 40.64 -27.60
CA LEU A 739 -14.62 41.88 -28.38
C LEU A 739 -13.40 42.82 -28.32
N VAL A 740 -12.81 42.98 -27.14
CA VAL A 740 -11.58 43.77 -26.87
C VAL A 740 -10.42 43.32 -27.77
N THR A 741 -10.16 42.02 -27.81
CA THR A 741 -9.05 41.42 -28.58
C THR A 741 -9.32 41.47 -30.09
N ALA A 742 -10.57 41.25 -30.52
CA ALA A 742 -10.98 41.40 -31.92
C ALA A 742 -10.81 42.84 -32.44
N ALA A 743 -11.17 43.86 -31.65
CA ALA A 743 -11.00 45.27 -32.01
C ALA A 743 -9.53 45.68 -32.15
N ALA A 744 -8.67 45.20 -31.23
CA ALA A 744 -7.22 45.43 -31.30
C ALA A 744 -6.60 44.76 -32.54
N ALA A 745 -7.02 43.53 -32.88
CA ALA A 745 -6.60 42.84 -34.10
C ALA A 745 -7.07 43.57 -35.38
N ALA A 746 -8.29 44.13 -35.39
CA ALA A 746 -8.80 44.92 -36.50
C ALA A 746 -8.02 46.23 -36.72
N ALA A 747 -7.66 46.93 -35.64
CA ALA A 747 -6.81 48.13 -35.70
C ALA A 747 -5.40 47.82 -36.22
N ALA A 748 -4.79 46.71 -35.76
CA ALA A 748 -3.50 46.23 -36.26
C ALA A 748 -3.58 45.84 -37.74
N ALA A 749 -4.63 45.14 -38.16
CA ALA A 749 -4.87 44.76 -39.56
C ALA A 749 -5.06 45.98 -40.47
N ALA A 750 -5.76 47.03 -40.00
CA ALA A 750 -5.91 48.29 -40.73
C ALA A 750 -4.55 49.00 -40.93
N ALA A 751 -3.72 49.07 -39.89
CA ALA A 751 -2.38 49.64 -39.97
C ALA A 751 -1.46 48.86 -40.93
N VAL A 752 -1.46 47.52 -40.85
CA VAL A 752 -0.70 46.65 -41.77
C VAL A 752 -1.17 46.81 -43.22
N THR A 753 -2.48 46.93 -43.45
CA THR A 753 -3.05 47.11 -44.80
C THR A 753 -2.64 48.45 -45.42
N LEU A 754 -2.54 49.52 -44.62
CA LEU A 754 -2.00 50.82 -45.05
C LEU A 754 -0.50 50.74 -45.41
N VAL A 755 0.32 50.06 -44.60
CA VAL A 755 1.75 49.86 -44.88
C VAL A 755 1.98 49.01 -46.15
N VAL A 756 1.18 47.97 -46.36
CA VAL A 756 1.26 47.11 -47.57
C VAL A 756 0.83 47.86 -48.83
N ARG A 757 -0.19 48.73 -48.76
CA ARG A 757 -0.58 49.60 -49.89
C ARG A 757 0.52 50.59 -50.26
N ASN A 758 1.17 51.23 -49.29
CA ASN A 758 2.26 52.17 -49.57
C ASN A 758 3.52 51.47 -50.15
N LYS A 759 3.88 50.27 -49.68
CA LYS A 759 4.99 49.49 -50.30
C LYS A 759 4.70 49.10 -51.75
N LYS A 760 3.46 48.73 -52.10
CA LYS A 760 3.10 48.39 -53.48
C LYS A 760 3.11 49.59 -54.44
N GLN A 761 2.84 50.81 -53.97
CA GLN A 761 2.96 52.00 -54.84
C GLN A 761 4.41 52.46 -55.07
N HIS A 762 5.34 52.14 -54.16
CA HIS A 762 6.77 52.45 -54.33
C HIS A 762 7.57 51.42 -55.16
N GLN A 763 6.96 50.32 -55.59
CA GLN A 763 7.56 49.36 -56.55
C GLN A 763 6.91 49.40 -57.95
N ALA A 764 6.00 50.37 -58.17
CA ALA A 764 5.29 50.56 -59.44
C ALA A 764 5.52 51.97 -60.04
N LYS A 765 6.69 52.56 -59.75
CA LYS A 765 7.20 53.81 -60.32
C LYS A 765 8.71 53.77 -60.48
#